data_AF-A0A803N3U4-F1
#
_entry.id   AF-A0A803N3U4-F1
#
_cell.length_a   1.000
_cell.length_b   1.000
_cell.length_c   1.000
_cell.angle_alpha   90.00
_cell.angle_beta   90.00
_cell.angle_gamma   90.00
#
_symmetry.space_group_name_H-M   'P 1'
#
loop_
_entity.id
_entity.type
_entity.pdbx_description
1 polymer ?
#
loop_
_entity_poly.entity_id
_entity_poly.type
_entity_poly.pdbx_seq_one_letter_code
_entity_poly.pdbx_strand_id
1 'polypeptide(L)'
;IVRSDADHILSSVRSTSVLADNVSAKVRELDLAQSRVSCTLLRLDAISQKSACIDSVKASLESDDYESAAEHVKKFLEIDLKFRDSSGSSQKEELLAYKKQLEGIVKKKLLAAIDQRDHPSVVRFIRLYPLLGIEEEGLQVYVNYLKKVVSMRSRMEFDQLVELMENSYTNSSSQVNFVACLTNLFTDIVLAIEENDEVLRILCGEDGIVYAICELQEECDSRGFLILKKYMEYRKLMKLTRDINSYSENLLSVGSVEGPDPREVELYLEEILSLTRLGEDYIVYMVSKIKGLSSIDPELGPRATKAFRNGKFSTGLHEVTEYYVVLEEFFMVENVKKAIKIDEHVSDSLTTSMVDDVFYVLQSCCRRAISTSKSESVVSVLNGAANLLSNEYLEALQQKMREPNLGAKLFLGGVGVQKTGTEIATALNNIDVSCEYILKLRHEIEEQCAEVFPAPADREKIKSCLSMLGETNNIFKQALNAGMDQLVGTITPRIRPIVDNVGTISYELSEAEYADNEVNDPWVQRLLHAVETNATWLQPVMTANNYDTFVHLIIDFITKRLELIMMQKRFSQLGGLQLDRDTRTLVSHFSSMTQRTVRDKFARLTQMATILNLEKVSEILDFWGENSGPMTWRLTPADVRRVLGLRVDFKPEAIAALKL
;
A
#
# COMPACT_ATOMS: atom_id res chain seq x y z
N ILE A 1 -43.64 -31.07 -85.21
CA ILE A 1 -44.57 -30.89 -84.07
C ILE A 1 -43.81 -30.22 -82.91
N VAL A 2 -42.84 -30.88 -82.26
CA VAL A 2 -42.05 -30.32 -81.12
C VAL A 2 -41.43 -28.92 -81.37
N ARG A 3 -40.89 -28.65 -82.56
CA ARG A 3 -40.31 -27.32 -82.89
C ARG A 3 -41.36 -26.20 -83.00
N SER A 4 -42.54 -26.53 -83.53
CA SER A 4 -43.67 -25.59 -83.64
C SER A 4 -44.24 -25.24 -82.28
N ASP A 5 -44.39 -26.24 -81.40
CA ASP A 5 -44.88 -26.02 -80.03
C ASP A 5 -43.86 -25.25 -79.18
N ALA A 6 -42.56 -25.51 -79.38
CA ALA A 6 -41.49 -24.74 -78.74
C ALA A 6 -41.48 -23.28 -79.20
N ASP A 7 -41.64 -23.00 -80.50
CA ASP A 7 -41.72 -21.63 -81.03
C ASP A 7 -42.98 -20.91 -80.53
N HIS A 8 -44.10 -21.63 -80.36
CA HIS A 8 -45.33 -21.07 -79.78
C HIS A 8 -45.19 -20.77 -78.28
N ILE A 9 -44.57 -21.66 -77.50
CA ILE A 9 -44.27 -21.40 -76.08
C ILE A 9 -43.27 -20.25 -75.95
N LEU A 10 -42.25 -20.18 -76.80
CA LEU A 10 -41.25 -19.11 -76.76
C LEU A 10 -41.85 -17.76 -77.14
N SER A 11 -42.77 -17.71 -78.11
CA SER A 11 -43.52 -16.49 -78.42
C SER A 11 -44.47 -16.09 -77.29
N SER A 12 -45.14 -17.05 -76.65
CA SER A 12 -46.02 -16.80 -75.50
C SER A 12 -45.24 -16.31 -74.28
N VAL A 13 -44.11 -16.93 -73.95
CA VAL A 13 -43.20 -16.50 -72.87
C VAL A 13 -42.63 -15.12 -73.17
N ARG A 14 -42.20 -14.85 -74.41
CA ARG A 14 -41.68 -13.53 -74.80
C ARG A 14 -42.77 -12.46 -74.72
N SER A 15 -43.99 -12.76 -75.16
CA SER A 15 -45.14 -11.85 -75.03
C SER A 15 -45.51 -11.59 -73.57
N THR A 16 -45.44 -12.61 -72.72
CA THR A 16 -45.69 -12.51 -71.27
C THR A 16 -44.59 -11.72 -70.57
N SER A 17 -43.32 -11.89 -70.97
CA SER A 17 -42.18 -11.10 -70.49
C SER A 17 -42.32 -9.62 -70.86
N VAL A 18 -42.67 -9.32 -72.12
CA VAL A 18 -42.90 -7.95 -72.58
C VAL A 18 -44.08 -7.32 -71.83
N LEU A 19 -45.14 -8.07 -71.58
CA LEU A 19 -46.28 -7.60 -70.79
C LEU A 19 -45.88 -7.35 -69.34
N ALA A 20 -45.12 -8.25 -68.72
CA ALA A 20 -44.63 -8.11 -67.34
C ALA A 20 -43.66 -6.92 -67.19
N ASP A 21 -42.79 -6.67 -68.17
CA ASP A 21 -41.90 -5.50 -68.20
C ASP A 21 -42.69 -4.19 -68.31
N ASN A 22 -43.70 -4.15 -69.18
CA ASN A 22 -44.57 -2.99 -69.33
C ASN A 22 -45.40 -2.71 -68.06
N VAL A 23 -45.94 -3.75 -67.41
CA VAL A 23 -46.65 -3.62 -66.13
C VAL A 23 -45.71 -3.12 -65.05
N SER A 24 -44.51 -3.70 -64.93
CA SER A 24 -43.50 -3.29 -63.94
C SER A 24 -42.98 -1.88 -64.18
N ALA A 25 -42.89 -1.43 -65.44
CA ALA A 25 -42.55 -0.05 -65.78
C ALA A 25 -43.64 0.93 -65.34
N LYS A 26 -44.92 0.60 -65.61
CA LYS A 26 -46.06 1.42 -65.15
C LYS A 26 -46.20 1.45 -63.63
N VAL A 27 -45.96 0.33 -62.95
CA VAL A 27 -45.96 0.28 -61.48
C VAL A 27 -44.85 1.17 -60.92
N ARG A 28 -43.63 1.11 -61.48
CA ARG A 28 -42.53 2.01 -61.07
C ARG A 28 -42.85 3.49 -61.33
N GLU A 29 -43.51 3.81 -62.44
CA GLU A 29 -43.93 5.18 -62.74
C GLU A 29 -45.02 5.67 -61.76
N LEU A 30 -45.97 4.80 -61.42
CA LEU A 30 -47.00 5.07 -60.41
C LEU A 30 -46.39 5.25 -59.02
N ASP A 31 -45.47 4.38 -58.60
CA ASP A 31 -44.77 4.47 -57.31
C ASP A 31 -43.93 5.75 -57.23
N LEU A 32 -43.25 6.13 -58.32
CA LEU A 32 -42.52 7.38 -58.42
C LEU A 32 -43.46 8.60 -58.30
N ALA A 33 -44.61 8.56 -58.97
CA ALA A 33 -45.62 9.60 -58.86
C ALA A 33 -46.21 9.68 -57.45
N GLN A 34 -46.55 8.55 -56.82
CA GLN A 34 -47.06 8.47 -55.46
C GLN A 34 -46.03 8.95 -54.44
N SER A 35 -44.76 8.58 -54.60
CA SER A 35 -43.64 9.07 -53.79
C SER A 35 -43.47 10.59 -53.91
N ARG A 36 -43.52 11.13 -55.13
CA ARG A 36 -43.46 12.59 -55.37
C ARG A 36 -44.64 13.32 -54.74
N VAL A 37 -45.87 12.83 -54.91
CA VAL A 37 -47.07 13.42 -54.30
C VAL A 37 -46.97 13.39 -52.78
N SER A 38 -46.52 12.28 -52.19
CA SER A 38 -46.33 12.15 -50.74
C SER A 38 -45.27 13.14 -50.23
N CYS A 39 -44.14 13.29 -50.93
CA CYS A 39 -43.12 14.29 -50.62
C CYS A 39 -43.65 15.73 -50.73
N THR A 40 -44.46 16.03 -51.75
CA THR A 40 -45.07 17.36 -51.91
C THR A 40 -46.10 17.65 -50.83
N LEU A 41 -46.91 16.67 -50.41
CA LEU A 41 -47.84 16.81 -49.30
C LEU A 41 -47.11 17.09 -47.98
N LEU A 42 -46.04 16.34 -47.68
CA LEU A 42 -45.21 16.58 -46.50
C LEU A 42 -44.58 17.99 -46.50
N ARG A 43 -44.16 18.50 -47.67
CA ARG A 43 -43.65 19.88 -47.80
C ARG A 43 -44.74 20.92 -47.59
N LEU A 44 -45.94 20.71 -48.13
CA LEU A 44 -47.08 21.62 -47.94
C LEU A 44 -47.51 21.69 -46.47
N ASP A 45 -47.58 20.54 -45.80
CA ASP A 45 -47.87 20.45 -44.37
C ASP A 45 -46.78 21.18 -43.55
N ALA A 46 -45.50 20.98 -43.89
CA ALA A 46 -44.39 21.71 -43.27
C ALA A 46 -44.49 23.24 -43.46
N ILE A 47 -44.88 23.73 -44.64
CA ILE A 47 -45.09 25.17 -44.90
C ILE A 47 -46.26 25.71 -44.06
N SER A 48 -47.37 24.98 -43.99
CA SER A 48 -48.54 25.35 -43.17
C SER A 48 -48.19 25.39 -41.68
N GLN A 49 -47.39 24.43 -41.20
CA GLN A 49 -46.91 24.42 -39.82
C GLN A 49 -45.94 25.57 -39.54
N LYS A 50 -45.06 25.92 -40.50
CA LYS A 50 -44.17 27.08 -40.39
C LYS A 50 -44.97 28.39 -40.22
N SER A 51 -46.02 28.61 -41.02
CA SER A 51 -46.86 29.81 -40.88
C SER A 51 -47.64 29.83 -39.55
N ALA A 52 -48.20 28.69 -39.14
CA ALA A 52 -48.90 28.58 -37.86
C ALA A 52 -47.97 28.84 -36.66
N CYS A 53 -46.70 28.43 -36.74
CA CYS A 53 -45.70 28.74 -35.71
C CYS A 53 -45.43 30.24 -35.62
N ILE A 54 -45.32 30.96 -36.75
CA ILE A 54 -45.10 32.42 -36.75
C ILE A 54 -46.28 33.15 -36.09
N ASP A 55 -47.51 32.80 -36.45
CA ASP A 55 -48.72 33.39 -35.86
C ASP A 55 -48.81 33.10 -34.35
N SER A 56 -48.45 31.88 -33.95
CA SER A 56 -48.45 31.46 -32.53
C SER A 56 -47.35 32.14 -31.71
N VAL A 57 -46.15 32.34 -32.29
CA VAL A 57 -45.06 33.10 -31.65
C VAL A 57 -45.49 34.55 -31.43
N LYS A 58 -46.12 35.17 -32.42
CA LYS A 58 -46.61 36.54 -32.32
C LYS A 58 -47.67 36.69 -31.22
N ALA A 59 -48.65 35.79 -31.18
CA ALA A 59 -49.66 35.77 -30.12
C ALA A 59 -49.05 35.55 -28.72
N SER A 60 -48.09 34.64 -28.61
CA SER A 60 -47.41 34.32 -27.33
C SER A 60 -46.58 35.51 -26.83
N LEU A 61 -45.88 36.22 -27.72
CA LEU A 61 -45.12 37.44 -27.42
C LEU A 61 -46.03 38.60 -26.97
N GLU A 62 -47.24 38.72 -27.53
CA GLU A 62 -48.24 39.72 -27.10
C GLU A 62 -48.82 39.41 -25.72
N SER A 63 -48.84 38.13 -25.32
CA SER A 63 -49.34 37.66 -24.03
C SER A 63 -48.27 37.53 -22.92
N ASP A 64 -47.02 37.91 -23.19
CA ASP A 64 -45.86 37.72 -22.29
C ASP A 64 -45.61 36.25 -21.87
N ASP A 65 -46.10 35.28 -22.66
CA ASP A 65 -45.84 33.85 -22.46
C ASP A 65 -44.59 33.42 -23.25
N TYR A 66 -43.43 33.55 -22.60
CA TYR A 66 -42.13 33.30 -23.21
C TYR A 66 -41.83 31.81 -23.37
N GLU A 67 -42.38 30.94 -22.52
CA GLU A 67 -42.24 29.49 -22.58
C GLU A 67 -42.88 28.95 -23.87
N SER A 68 -44.15 29.28 -24.07
CA SER A 68 -44.88 28.90 -25.27
C SER A 68 -44.22 29.47 -26.52
N ALA A 69 -43.78 30.74 -26.49
CA ALA A 69 -43.07 31.35 -27.61
C ALA A 69 -41.80 30.57 -27.99
N ALA A 70 -41.00 30.14 -27.01
CA ALA A 70 -39.77 29.39 -27.23
C ALA A 70 -40.03 27.98 -27.81
N GLU A 71 -41.08 27.29 -27.38
CA GLU A 71 -41.48 25.99 -27.95
C GLU A 71 -41.87 26.10 -29.43
N HIS A 72 -42.63 27.13 -29.80
CA HIS A 72 -43.02 27.37 -31.20
C HIS A 72 -41.80 27.74 -32.07
N VAL A 73 -40.84 28.50 -31.53
CA VAL A 73 -39.56 28.77 -32.19
C VAL A 73 -38.78 27.48 -32.41
N LYS A 74 -38.67 26.60 -31.42
CA LYS A 74 -37.99 25.30 -31.56
C LYS A 74 -38.65 24.43 -32.64
N LYS A 75 -39.98 24.27 -32.60
CA LYS A 75 -40.73 23.49 -33.60
C LYS A 75 -40.45 24.02 -35.02
N PHE A 76 -40.43 25.34 -35.19
CA PHE A 76 -40.08 25.92 -36.48
C PHE A 76 -38.65 25.58 -36.91
N LEU A 77 -37.66 25.71 -36.02
CA LEU A 77 -36.25 25.42 -36.34
C LEU A 77 -36.07 23.95 -36.78
N GLU A 78 -36.75 23.02 -36.12
CA GLU A 78 -36.74 21.60 -36.49
C GLU A 78 -37.37 21.34 -37.88
N ILE A 79 -38.47 22.03 -38.19
CA ILE A 79 -39.13 21.93 -39.50
C ILE A 79 -38.26 22.57 -40.59
N ASP A 80 -37.59 23.69 -40.31
CA ASP A 80 -36.70 24.37 -41.26
C ASP A 80 -35.43 23.56 -41.58
N LEU A 81 -34.89 22.83 -40.60
CA LEU A 81 -33.78 21.90 -40.83
C LEU A 81 -34.16 20.72 -41.73
N LYS A 82 -35.37 20.17 -41.58
CA LYS A 82 -35.86 19.03 -42.38
C LYS A 82 -36.28 19.43 -43.81
N PHE A 83 -36.81 20.64 -43.99
CA PHE A 83 -37.32 21.13 -45.27
C PHE A 83 -36.69 22.48 -45.62
N ARG A 84 -35.43 22.42 -46.08
CA ARG A 84 -34.64 23.58 -46.49
C ARG A 84 -35.08 24.06 -47.88
N ASP A 85 -36.17 24.83 -47.93
CA ASP A 85 -36.64 25.45 -49.17
C ASP A 85 -35.88 26.75 -49.46
N SER A 86 -35.32 26.86 -50.66
CA SER A 86 -34.60 28.05 -51.17
C SER A 86 -35.53 29.21 -51.57
N SER A 87 -36.85 29.06 -51.42
CA SER A 87 -37.89 30.02 -51.85
C SER A 87 -38.61 30.76 -50.70
N GLY A 88 -38.29 30.48 -49.44
CA GLY A 88 -38.97 31.03 -48.25
C GLY A 88 -38.19 32.08 -47.45
N SER A 89 -37.40 32.95 -48.08
CA SER A 89 -36.50 33.88 -47.37
C SER A 89 -37.24 34.84 -46.42
N SER A 90 -38.41 35.34 -46.82
CA SER A 90 -39.15 36.35 -46.04
C SER A 90 -39.75 35.82 -44.72
N GLN A 91 -40.38 34.64 -44.73
CA GLN A 91 -40.93 34.02 -43.50
C GLN A 91 -39.82 33.62 -42.52
N LYS A 92 -38.66 33.23 -43.06
CA LYS A 92 -37.47 32.91 -42.27
C LYS A 92 -36.86 34.17 -41.64
N GLU A 93 -36.77 35.27 -42.38
CA GLU A 93 -36.31 36.56 -41.87
C GLU A 93 -37.22 37.10 -40.76
N GLU A 94 -38.54 37.01 -40.94
CA GLU A 94 -39.53 37.48 -39.96
C GLU A 94 -39.46 36.70 -38.65
N LEU A 95 -39.36 35.36 -38.70
CA LEU A 95 -39.17 34.58 -37.48
C LEU A 95 -37.80 34.78 -36.85
N LEU A 96 -36.73 34.95 -37.63
CA LEU A 96 -35.41 35.27 -37.07
C LEU A 96 -35.42 36.63 -36.34
N ALA A 97 -36.23 37.59 -36.80
CA ALA A 97 -36.46 38.84 -36.08
C ALA A 97 -37.19 38.61 -34.75
N TYR A 98 -38.27 37.82 -34.74
CA TYR A 98 -39.00 37.46 -33.51
C TYR A 98 -38.17 36.64 -32.53
N LYS A 99 -37.37 35.69 -33.02
CA LYS A 99 -36.38 34.95 -32.24
C LYS A 99 -35.40 35.91 -31.58
N LYS A 100 -34.80 36.84 -32.33
CA LYS A 100 -33.86 37.83 -31.80
C LYS A 100 -34.50 38.78 -30.78
N GLN A 101 -35.77 39.12 -30.97
CA GLN A 101 -36.54 39.91 -30.01
C GLN A 101 -36.78 39.13 -28.71
N LEU A 102 -37.18 37.87 -28.80
CA LEU A 102 -37.38 36.98 -27.65
C LEU A 102 -36.07 36.75 -26.89
N GLU A 103 -34.96 36.50 -27.60
CA GLU A 103 -33.62 36.41 -27.02
C GLU A 103 -33.24 37.66 -26.23
N GLY A 104 -33.49 38.85 -26.78
CA GLY A 104 -33.20 40.13 -26.11
C GLY A 104 -34.01 40.31 -24.82
N ILE A 105 -35.30 39.94 -24.83
CA ILE A 105 -36.18 40.01 -23.66
C ILE A 105 -35.73 39.01 -22.59
N VAL A 106 -35.50 37.75 -22.97
CA VAL A 106 -35.08 36.68 -22.06
C VAL A 106 -33.72 37.01 -21.44
N LYS A 107 -32.73 37.48 -22.21
CA LYS A 107 -31.42 37.92 -21.69
C LYS A 107 -31.57 39.04 -20.66
N LYS A 108 -32.40 40.05 -20.94
CA LYS A 108 -32.63 41.17 -20.02
C LYS A 108 -33.32 40.74 -18.72
N LYS A 109 -34.32 39.86 -18.82
CA LYS A 109 -35.03 39.31 -17.65
C LYS A 109 -34.14 38.39 -16.82
N LEU A 110 -33.30 37.58 -17.47
CA LEU A 110 -32.32 36.72 -16.81
C LEU A 110 -31.29 37.54 -16.03
N LEU A 111 -30.72 38.59 -16.63
CA LEU A 111 -29.77 39.48 -15.94
C LEU A 111 -30.42 40.14 -14.72
N ALA A 112 -31.66 40.61 -14.83
CA ALA A 112 -32.40 41.15 -13.70
C ALA A 112 -32.64 40.11 -12.59
N ALA A 113 -32.94 38.86 -12.94
CA ALA A 113 -33.12 37.77 -11.98
C ALA A 113 -31.80 37.39 -11.29
N ILE A 114 -30.68 37.43 -12.01
CA ILE A 114 -29.33 37.22 -11.46
C ILE A 114 -28.98 38.32 -10.46
N ASP A 115 -29.26 39.58 -10.79
CA ASP A 115 -29.02 40.74 -9.90
C ASP A 115 -29.88 40.66 -8.63
N GLN A 116 -31.13 40.19 -8.76
CA GLN A 116 -32.05 39.95 -7.64
C GLN A 116 -31.77 38.65 -6.88
N ARG A 117 -30.90 37.78 -7.42
CA ARG A 117 -30.53 36.46 -6.87
C ARG A 117 -31.71 35.50 -6.69
N ASP A 118 -32.72 35.63 -7.54
CA ASP A 118 -33.89 34.75 -7.54
C ASP A 118 -33.59 33.46 -8.31
N HIS A 119 -33.08 32.45 -7.60
CA HIS A 119 -32.63 31.18 -8.19
C HIS A 119 -33.75 30.46 -8.99
N PRO A 120 -35.00 30.33 -8.50
CA PRO A 120 -36.11 29.80 -9.29
C PRO A 120 -36.33 30.50 -10.63
N SER A 121 -36.31 31.84 -10.64
CA SER A 121 -36.48 32.62 -11.87
C SER A 121 -35.29 32.47 -12.82
N VAL A 122 -34.07 32.41 -12.30
CA VAL A 122 -32.84 32.15 -13.08
C VAL A 122 -32.94 30.79 -13.79
N VAL A 123 -33.30 29.73 -13.07
CA VAL A 123 -33.47 28.39 -13.65
C VAL A 123 -34.58 28.37 -14.71
N ARG A 124 -35.72 29.04 -14.45
CA ARG A 124 -36.84 29.15 -15.39
C ARG A 124 -36.41 29.76 -16.72
N PHE A 125 -35.73 30.90 -16.71
CA PHE A 125 -35.30 31.58 -17.94
C PHE A 125 -34.18 30.85 -18.68
N ILE A 126 -33.29 30.16 -17.95
CA ILE A 126 -32.19 29.40 -18.56
C ILE A 126 -32.69 28.14 -19.28
N ARG A 127 -33.77 27.51 -18.79
CA ARG A 127 -34.43 26.40 -19.50
C ARG A 127 -34.98 26.77 -20.88
N LEU A 128 -35.12 28.07 -21.18
CA LEU A 128 -35.54 28.56 -22.49
C LEU A 128 -34.40 28.65 -23.51
N TYR A 129 -33.14 28.69 -23.07
CA TYR A 129 -31.98 28.86 -23.95
C TYR A 129 -31.78 27.70 -24.96
N PRO A 130 -31.96 26.42 -24.57
CA PRO A 130 -31.95 25.31 -25.51
C PRO A 130 -33.03 25.41 -26.59
N LEU A 131 -34.22 25.88 -26.21
CA LEU A 131 -35.33 26.07 -27.15
C LEU A 131 -35.02 27.15 -28.19
N LEU A 132 -34.16 28.12 -27.84
CA LEU A 132 -33.70 29.19 -28.72
C LEU A 132 -32.43 28.80 -29.51
N GLY A 133 -31.81 27.66 -29.23
CA GLY A 133 -30.56 27.22 -29.86
C GLY A 133 -29.35 28.07 -29.46
N ILE A 134 -29.34 28.62 -28.24
CA ILE A 134 -28.21 29.35 -27.66
C ILE A 134 -27.73 28.65 -26.38
N GLU A 135 -27.50 27.36 -26.49
CA GLU A 135 -27.16 26.48 -25.37
C GLU A 135 -25.82 26.86 -24.71
N GLU A 136 -24.79 27.14 -25.51
CA GLU A 136 -23.44 27.47 -25.02
C GLU A 136 -23.40 28.79 -24.24
N GLU A 137 -24.09 29.84 -24.72
CA GLU A 137 -24.16 31.12 -24.01
C GLU A 137 -24.97 30.98 -22.71
N GLY A 138 -26.02 30.16 -22.73
CA GLY A 138 -26.83 29.85 -21.55
C GLY A 138 -26.02 29.15 -20.47
N LEU A 139 -25.22 28.15 -20.87
CA LEU A 139 -24.30 27.45 -19.98
C LEU A 139 -23.29 28.40 -19.34
N GLN A 140 -22.63 29.25 -20.14
CA GLN A 140 -21.65 30.21 -19.62
C GLN A 140 -22.26 31.18 -18.59
N VAL A 141 -23.44 31.74 -18.91
CA VAL A 141 -24.13 32.67 -18.00
C VAL A 141 -24.55 31.97 -16.71
N TYR A 142 -25.07 30.74 -16.81
CA TYR A 142 -25.52 29.99 -15.64
C TYR A 142 -24.37 29.58 -14.72
N VAL A 143 -23.33 28.99 -15.29
CA VAL A 143 -22.15 28.55 -14.55
C VAL A 143 -21.46 29.75 -13.89
N ASN A 144 -21.37 30.89 -14.57
CA ASN A 144 -20.86 32.12 -13.97
C ASN A 144 -21.74 32.65 -12.83
N TYR A 145 -23.07 32.46 -12.90
CA TYR A 145 -23.97 32.76 -11.78
C TYR A 145 -23.70 31.83 -10.60
N LEU A 146 -23.62 30.51 -10.81
CA LEU A 146 -23.28 29.54 -9.76
C LEU A 146 -21.93 29.85 -9.12
N LYS A 147 -20.92 30.13 -9.95
CA LYS A 147 -19.58 30.56 -9.53
C LYS A 147 -19.64 31.79 -8.63
N LYS A 148 -20.41 32.82 -8.99
CA LYS A 148 -20.61 34.02 -8.15
C LYS A 148 -21.28 33.71 -6.82
N VAL A 149 -22.27 32.81 -6.79
CA VAL A 149 -22.95 32.41 -5.55
C VAL A 149 -21.97 31.71 -4.60
N VAL A 150 -21.22 30.72 -5.10
CA VAL A 150 -20.19 30.00 -4.34
C VAL A 150 -19.06 30.94 -3.90
N SER A 151 -18.59 31.82 -4.78
CA SER A 151 -17.53 32.79 -4.47
C SER A 151 -17.94 33.77 -3.37
N MET A 152 -19.22 34.17 -3.34
CA MET A 152 -19.73 35.04 -2.28
C MET A 152 -19.79 34.31 -0.94
N ARG A 153 -20.36 33.09 -0.90
CA ARG A 153 -20.47 32.30 0.34
C ARG A 153 -19.08 31.98 0.92
N SER A 154 -18.20 31.43 0.10
CA SER A 154 -16.82 31.10 0.49
C SER A 154 -16.04 32.33 0.97
N ARG A 155 -16.28 33.51 0.37
CA ARG A 155 -15.69 34.76 0.88
C ARG A 155 -16.23 35.14 2.26
N MET A 156 -17.55 35.04 2.49
CA MET A 156 -18.12 35.36 3.79
C MET A 156 -17.57 34.45 4.89
N GLU A 157 -17.47 33.15 4.62
CA GLU A 157 -16.91 32.20 5.57
C GLU A 157 -15.41 32.42 5.81
N PHE A 158 -14.66 32.76 4.75
CA PHE A 158 -13.24 33.11 4.89
C PHE A 158 -13.05 34.37 5.73
N ASP A 159 -13.84 35.42 5.47
CA ASP A 159 -13.77 36.68 6.22
C ASP A 159 -14.11 36.43 7.70
N GLN A 160 -15.12 35.60 8.01
CA GLN A 160 -15.43 35.15 9.37
C GLN A 160 -14.29 34.36 10.01
N LEU A 161 -13.63 33.48 9.27
CA LEU A 161 -12.47 32.73 9.75
C LEU A 161 -11.32 33.67 10.10
N VAL A 162 -11.05 34.69 9.28
CA VAL A 162 -10.02 35.71 9.55
C VAL A 162 -10.37 36.53 10.79
N GLU A 163 -11.63 36.94 10.96
CA GLU A 163 -12.08 37.64 12.17
C GLU A 163 -11.90 36.78 13.44
N LEU A 164 -12.21 35.48 13.37
CA LEU A 164 -11.97 34.54 14.47
C LEU A 164 -10.48 34.38 14.78
N MET A 165 -9.61 34.40 13.77
CA MET A 165 -8.16 34.38 13.96
C MET A 165 -7.68 35.60 14.72
N GLU A 166 -8.11 36.80 14.34
CA GLU A 166 -7.75 38.05 15.04
C GLU A 166 -8.22 38.04 16.49
N ASN A 167 -9.44 37.53 16.72
CA ASN A 167 -10.01 37.40 18.07
C ASN A 167 -9.34 36.30 18.90
N SER A 168 -8.83 35.22 18.29
CA SER A 168 -8.15 34.13 18.99
C SER A 168 -6.86 34.59 19.70
N TYR A 169 -6.21 35.65 19.21
CA TYR A 169 -5.08 36.28 19.90
C TYR A 169 -5.49 37.00 21.20
N THR A 170 -6.78 37.29 21.38
CA THR A 170 -7.32 38.04 22.54
C THR A 170 -8.14 37.19 23.50
N ASN A 171 -8.81 36.13 23.02
CA ASN A 171 -9.62 35.21 23.81
C ASN A 171 -9.32 33.75 23.46
N SER A 172 -8.86 32.98 24.45
CA SER A 172 -8.43 31.58 24.29
C SER A 172 -9.58 30.57 24.05
N SER A 173 -10.84 31.02 23.94
CA SER A 173 -12.02 30.15 23.79
C SER A 173 -12.53 30.02 22.35
N SER A 174 -12.02 30.82 21.40
CA SER A 174 -12.45 30.78 19.99
C SER A 174 -11.53 29.86 19.19
N GLN A 175 -11.97 28.62 18.94
CA GLN A 175 -11.21 27.66 18.14
C GLN A 175 -11.38 27.97 16.64
N VAL A 176 -10.29 28.43 16.00
CA VAL A 176 -10.23 28.59 14.54
C VAL A 176 -10.24 27.19 13.90
N ASN A 177 -11.15 26.96 12.96
CA ASN A 177 -11.31 25.65 12.32
C ASN A 177 -11.21 25.77 10.79
N PHE A 178 -9.99 25.54 10.28
CA PHE A 178 -9.72 25.55 8.84
C PHE A 178 -10.38 24.38 8.10
N VAL A 179 -10.50 23.22 8.77
CA VAL A 179 -11.14 22.02 8.21
C VAL A 179 -12.61 22.28 7.91
N ALA A 180 -13.34 22.92 8.82
CA ALA A 180 -14.74 23.29 8.63
C ALA A 180 -14.92 24.27 7.47
N CYS A 181 -14.06 25.29 7.35
CA CYS A 181 -14.12 26.26 6.26
C CYS A 181 -13.87 25.60 4.89
N LEU A 182 -12.90 24.69 4.77
CA LEU A 182 -12.72 23.92 3.54
C LEU A 182 -13.89 22.96 3.27
N THR A 183 -14.44 22.34 4.32
CA THR A 183 -15.58 21.43 4.18
C THR A 183 -16.79 22.14 3.59
N ASN A 184 -17.09 23.35 4.09
CA ASN A 184 -18.19 24.15 3.58
C ASN A 184 -17.96 24.58 2.13
N LEU A 185 -16.73 25.00 1.78
CA LEU A 185 -16.37 25.32 0.39
C LEU A 185 -16.58 24.12 -0.54
N PHE A 186 -16.09 22.93 -0.17
CA PHE A 186 -16.27 21.73 -0.98
C PHE A 186 -17.73 21.32 -1.07
N THR A 187 -18.48 21.43 0.03
CA THR A 187 -19.91 21.13 0.07
C THR A 187 -20.69 22.08 -0.84
N ASP A 188 -20.43 23.39 -0.78
CA ASP A 188 -21.05 24.38 -1.65
C ASP A 188 -20.78 24.10 -3.14
N ILE A 189 -19.54 23.70 -3.50
CA ILE A 189 -19.20 23.33 -4.88
C ILE A 189 -19.94 22.06 -5.31
N VAL A 190 -19.90 21.01 -4.49
CA VAL A 190 -20.54 19.72 -4.79
C VAL A 190 -22.05 19.88 -4.94
N LEU A 191 -22.70 20.58 -4.01
CA LEU A 191 -24.14 20.87 -4.06
C LEU A 191 -24.49 21.73 -5.28
N ALA A 192 -23.68 22.74 -5.62
CA ALA A 192 -23.90 23.54 -6.82
C ALA A 192 -23.90 22.71 -8.10
N ILE A 193 -23.16 21.59 -8.14
CA ILE A 193 -23.16 20.68 -9.29
C ILE A 193 -24.33 19.70 -9.21
N GLU A 194 -24.61 19.12 -8.04
CA GLU A 194 -25.65 18.09 -7.86
C GLU A 194 -27.07 18.64 -8.01
N GLU A 195 -27.37 19.76 -7.35
CA GLU A 195 -28.70 20.36 -7.40
C GLU A 195 -29.05 20.88 -8.79
N ASN A 196 -28.03 21.21 -9.60
CA ASN A 196 -28.18 21.80 -10.92
C ASN A 196 -27.83 20.83 -12.06
N ASP A 197 -27.61 19.54 -11.78
CA ASP A 197 -27.22 18.51 -12.76
C ASP A 197 -28.23 18.41 -13.92
N GLU A 198 -29.53 18.40 -13.62
CA GLU A 198 -30.59 18.35 -14.63
C GLU A 198 -30.53 19.55 -15.58
N VAL A 199 -30.32 20.75 -15.04
CA VAL A 199 -30.27 21.99 -15.83
C VAL A 199 -29.02 22.01 -16.72
N LEU A 200 -27.88 21.56 -16.19
CA LEU A 200 -26.63 21.47 -16.95
C LEU A 200 -26.74 20.45 -18.10
N ARG A 201 -27.39 19.31 -17.87
CA ARG A 201 -27.67 18.31 -18.91
C ARG A 201 -28.59 18.85 -20.00
N ILE A 202 -29.61 19.61 -19.63
CA ILE A 202 -30.54 20.23 -20.58
C ILE A 202 -29.84 21.24 -21.50
N LEU A 203 -28.81 21.93 -21.00
CA LEU A 203 -28.06 22.92 -21.76
C LEU A 203 -27.10 22.28 -22.76
N CYS A 204 -26.12 21.51 -22.30
CA CYS A 204 -25.07 20.96 -23.17
C CYS A 204 -24.75 19.49 -22.86
N GLY A 205 -25.73 18.72 -22.40
CA GLY A 205 -25.52 17.31 -22.06
C GLY A 205 -24.49 17.13 -20.94
N GLU A 206 -23.72 16.05 -21.02
CA GLU A 206 -22.71 15.72 -20.02
C GLU A 206 -21.46 16.63 -20.10
N ASP A 207 -21.19 17.21 -21.27
CA ASP A 207 -20.10 18.19 -21.45
C ASP A 207 -20.36 19.47 -20.63
N GLY A 208 -21.62 19.87 -20.50
CA GLY A 208 -22.04 20.99 -19.66
C GLY A 208 -21.70 20.79 -18.18
N ILE A 209 -21.79 19.54 -17.69
CA ILE A 209 -21.42 19.17 -16.31
C ILE A 209 -19.91 19.31 -16.13
N VAL A 210 -19.11 18.78 -17.06
CA VAL A 210 -17.64 18.88 -16.99
C VAL A 210 -17.18 20.34 -17.04
N TYR A 211 -17.82 21.16 -17.87
CA TYR A 211 -17.56 22.61 -17.92
C TYR A 211 -17.86 23.29 -16.58
N ALA A 212 -19.03 23.02 -15.98
CA ALA A 212 -19.40 23.56 -14.67
C ALA A 212 -18.42 23.13 -13.57
N ILE A 213 -18.01 21.85 -13.56
CA ILE A 213 -17.00 21.32 -12.65
C ILE A 213 -15.67 22.07 -12.79
N CYS A 214 -15.19 22.31 -14.01
CA CYS A 214 -13.94 23.04 -14.25
C CYS A 214 -14.02 24.49 -13.76
N GLU A 215 -15.11 25.20 -14.06
CA GLU A 215 -15.28 26.61 -13.68
C GLU A 215 -15.44 26.80 -12.17
N LEU A 216 -16.17 25.90 -11.49
CA LEU A 216 -16.29 25.92 -10.03
C LEU A 216 -14.99 25.50 -9.35
N GLN A 217 -14.19 24.63 -9.98
CA GLN A 217 -12.86 24.27 -9.48
C GLN A 217 -11.91 25.48 -9.44
N GLU A 218 -12.07 26.48 -10.32
CA GLU A 218 -11.28 27.71 -10.24
C GLU A 218 -11.53 28.49 -8.94
N GLU A 219 -12.76 28.43 -8.39
CA GLU A 219 -13.06 29.03 -7.08
C GLU A 219 -12.38 28.25 -5.96
N CYS A 220 -12.33 26.91 -6.05
CA CYS A 220 -11.53 26.10 -5.14
C CYS A 220 -10.03 26.44 -5.23
N ASP A 221 -9.50 26.57 -6.44
CA ASP A 221 -8.10 26.94 -6.69
C ASP A 221 -7.75 28.36 -6.20
N SER A 222 -8.73 29.26 -6.13
CA SER A 222 -8.56 30.61 -5.61
C SER A 222 -8.71 30.65 -4.08
N ARG A 223 -9.87 30.22 -3.57
CA ARG A 223 -10.24 30.34 -2.16
C ARG A 223 -9.67 29.22 -1.31
N GLY A 224 -9.74 27.98 -1.77
CA GLY A 224 -9.15 26.83 -1.08
C GLY A 224 -7.65 27.00 -0.91
N PHE A 225 -6.94 27.45 -1.96
CA PHE A 225 -5.51 27.77 -1.86
C PHE A 225 -5.22 28.87 -0.83
N LEU A 226 -6.04 29.93 -0.80
CA LEU A 226 -5.88 31.01 0.17
C LEU A 226 -6.11 30.53 1.61
N ILE A 227 -7.09 29.64 1.84
CA ILE A 227 -7.35 29.02 3.14
C ILE A 227 -6.12 28.21 3.60
N LEU A 228 -5.58 27.34 2.74
CA LEU A 228 -4.37 26.57 3.04
C LEU A 228 -3.16 27.47 3.31
N LYS A 229 -2.96 28.51 2.49
CA LYS A 229 -1.89 29.49 2.73
C LYS A 229 -2.04 30.17 4.08
N LYS A 230 -3.26 30.55 4.45
CA LYS A 230 -3.51 31.25 5.70
C LYS A 230 -3.37 30.34 6.91
N TYR A 231 -3.70 29.06 6.77
CA TYR A 231 -3.39 28.02 7.73
C TYR A 231 -1.89 27.90 7.98
N MET A 232 -1.08 27.78 6.92
CA MET A 232 0.38 27.68 7.03
C MET A 232 0.99 28.90 7.74
N GLU A 233 0.48 30.11 7.46
CA GLU A 233 0.89 31.35 8.12
C GLU A 233 0.45 31.40 9.60
N TYR A 234 -0.78 30.99 9.91
CA TYR A 234 -1.34 31.01 11.27
C TYR A 234 -0.58 30.07 12.22
N ARG A 235 -0.33 28.84 11.78
CA ARG A 235 0.45 27.84 12.53
C ARG A 235 1.96 28.05 12.43
N LYS A 236 2.41 28.97 11.57
CA LYS A 236 3.83 29.28 11.33
C LYS A 236 4.64 28.02 10.96
N LEU A 237 4.06 27.13 10.16
CA LEU A 237 4.65 25.82 9.83
C LEU A 237 6.07 25.97 9.27
N MET A 238 6.29 26.96 8.39
CA MET A 238 7.60 27.25 7.84
C MET A 238 8.65 27.60 8.90
N LYS A 239 8.27 28.26 10.01
CA LYS A 239 9.19 28.52 11.12
C LYS A 239 9.44 27.23 11.89
N LEU A 240 8.39 26.49 12.23
CA LEU A 240 8.48 25.24 12.97
C LEU A 240 9.40 24.22 12.27
N THR A 241 9.22 24.03 10.96
CA THR A 241 10.07 23.14 10.15
C THR A 241 11.53 23.60 10.10
N ARG A 242 11.79 24.92 10.05
CA ARG A 242 13.17 25.44 10.15
C ARG A 242 13.79 25.17 11.51
N ASP A 243 13.02 25.38 12.58
CA ASP A 243 13.48 25.14 13.94
C ASP A 243 13.81 23.64 14.12
N ILE A 244 12.96 22.74 13.61
CA ILE A 244 13.18 21.29 13.58
C ILE A 244 14.44 20.92 12.79
N ASN A 245 14.59 21.41 11.56
CA ASN A 245 15.75 21.08 10.74
C ASN A 245 17.05 21.57 11.38
N SER A 246 17.03 22.78 11.96
CA SER A 246 18.17 23.30 12.71
C SER A 246 18.48 22.48 13.96
N TYR A 247 17.46 21.96 14.64
CA TYR A 247 17.64 21.06 15.78
C TYR A 247 18.26 19.72 15.34
N SER A 248 17.78 19.14 14.24
CA SER A 248 18.33 17.89 13.70
C SER A 248 19.80 17.99 13.29
N GLU A 249 20.21 19.13 12.72
CA GLU A 249 21.62 19.37 12.34
C GLU A 249 22.51 19.60 13.58
N ASN A 250 21.98 20.25 14.62
CA ASN A 250 22.73 20.62 15.81
C ASN A 250 22.82 19.53 16.89
N LEU A 251 22.15 18.38 16.70
CA LEU A 251 22.25 17.19 17.59
C LEU A 251 23.70 16.67 17.75
N LEU A 252 24.61 17.03 16.84
CA LEU A 252 26.04 16.72 16.90
C LEU A 252 26.89 17.78 17.65
N SER A 253 26.30 18.93 17.98
CA SER A 253 26.97 20.05 18.65
C SER A 253 26.69 20.05 20.15
N VAL A 254 27.72 20.24 20.98
CA VAL A 254 27.62 20.19 22.44
C VAL A 254 26.93 21.46 22.95
N GLY A 255 25.60 21.40 23.04
CA GLY A 255 24.75 22.45 23.60
C GLY A 255 23.28 22.07 23.43
N SER A 256 22.58 21.78 24.53
CA SER A 256 21.17 21.37 24.54
C SER A 256 20.26 22.52 24.08
N VAL A 257 20.01 22.62 22.78
CA VAL A 257 18.87 23.37 22.27
C VAL A 257 17.64 22.51 22.55
N GLU A 258 16.74 22.98 23.40
CA GLU A 258 15.45 22.31 23.62
C GLU A 258 14.64 22.43 22.32
N GLY A 259 14.37 21.30 21.67
CA GLY A 259 13.55 21.24 20.45
C GLY A 259 12.08 21.55 20.73
N PRO A 260 11.24 21.69 19.68
CA PRO A 260 9.79 21.84 19.84
C PRO A 260 9.17 20.68 20.64
N ASP A 261 8.12 20.94 21.43
CA ASP A 261 7.42 19.88 22.17
C ASP A 261 6.73 18.91 21.17
N PRO A 262 7.06 17.60 21.18
CA PRO A 262 6.41 16.62 20.33
C PRO A 262 4.88 16.59 20.45
N ARG A 263 4.31 16.98 21.61
CA ARG A 263 2.85 17.06 21.81
C ARG A 263 2.20 18.18 21.01
N GLU A 264 2.86 19.32 20.89
CA GLU A 264 2.37 20.42 20.06
C GLU A 264 2.45 20.04 18.57
N VAL A 265 3.52 19.33 18.18
CA VAL A 265 3.68 18.81 16.81
C VAL A 265 2.56 17.81 16.47
N GLU A 266 2.20 16.91 17.39
CA GLU A 266 1.10 15.96 17.20
C GLU A 266 -0.24 16.64 16.88
N LEU A 267 -0.56 17.74 17.58
CA LEU A 267 -1.78 18.51 17.30
C LEU A 267 -1.79 19.08 15.89
N TYR A 268 -0.64 19.54 15.39
CA TYR A 268 -0.52 20.02 14.02
C TYR A 268 -0.57 18.89 13.00
N LEU A 269 0.00 17.72 13.31
CA LEU A 269 -0.09 16.55 12.44
C LEU A 269 -1.55 16.14 12.22
N GLU A 270 -2.36 16.04 13.27
CA GLU A 270 -3.78 15.68 13.17
C GLU A 270 -4.60 16.72 12.36
N GLU A 271 -4.30 18.01 12.54
CA GLU A 271 -4.95 19.08 11.77
C GLU A 271 -4.54 19.03 10.29
N ILE A 272 -3.24 18.84 9.99
CA ILE A 272 -2.75 18.68 8.61
C ILE A 272 -3.38 17.45 7.96
N LEU A 273 -3.42 16.31 8.66
CA LEU A 273 -4.03 15.08 8.14
C LEU A 273 -5.49 15.28 7.78
N SER A 274 -6.23 15.97 8.64
CA SER A 274 -7.64 16.31 8.38
C SER A 274 -7.79 17.17 7.12
N LEU A 275 -6.92 18.18 6.94
CA LEU A 275 -6.92 19.05 5.76
C LEU A 275 -6.52 18.29 4.48
N THR A 276 -5.45 17.49 4.54
CA THR A 276 -4.95 16.73 3.39
C THR A 276 -5.95 15.67 2.96
N ARG A 277 -6.50 14.90 3.90
CA ARG A 277 -7.52 13.89 3.61
C ARG A 277 -8.77 14.52 3.00
N LEU A 278 -9.29 15.59 3.60
CA LEU A 278 -10.46 16.29 3.08
C LEU A 278 -10.22 16.82 1.66
N GLY A 279 -9.04 17.39 1.38
CA GLY A 279 -8.66 17.87 0.06
C GLY A 279 -8.55 16.74 -0.97
N GLU A 280 -7.94 15.61 -0.62
CA GLU A 280 -7.84 14.45 -1.50
C GLU A 280 -9.19 13.78 -1.74
N ASP A 281 -10.02 13.62 -0.71
CA ASP A 281 -11.38 13.08 -0.83
C ASP A 281 -12.22 13.90 -1.81
N TYR A 282 -12.14 15.24 -1.73
CA TYR A 282 -12.78 16.15 -2.67
C TYR A 282 -12.25 15.96 -4.11
N ILE A 283 -10.93 15.93 -4.30
CA ILE A 283 -10.33 15.74 -5.63
C ILE A 283 -10.74 14.38 -6.23
N VAL A 284 -10.69 13.31 -5.44
CA VAL A 284 -11.07 11.96 -5.86
C VAL A 284 -12.55 11.91 -6.21
N TYR A 285 -13.42 12.51 -5.40
CA TYR A 285 -14.86 12.59 -5.66
C TYR A 285 -15.16 13.28 -6.99
N MET A 286 -14.59 14.46 -7.21
CA MET A 286 -14.82 15.27 -8.41
C MET A 286 -14.27 14.58 -9.66
N VAL A 287 -13.08 13.99 -9.59
CA VAL A 287 -12.50 13.21 -10.68
C VAL A 287 -13.33 11.94 -10.97
N SER A 288 -13.85 11.27 -9.94
CA SER A 288 -14.73 10.11 -10.10
C SER A 288 -16.04 10.52 -10.80
N LYS A 289 -16.61 11.67 -10.44
CA LYS A 289 -17.81 12.21 -11.08
C LYS A 289 -17.57 12.48 -12.57
N ILE A 290 -16.44 13.10 -12.94
CA ILE A 290 -16.06 13.31 -14.35
C ILE A 290 -15.92 11.97 -15.09
N LYS A 291 -15.25 10.98 -14.49
CA LYS A 291 -15.05 9.65 -15.10
C LYS A 291 -16.35 8.83 -15.24
N GLY A 292 -17.36 9.12 -14.42
CA GLY A 292 -18.67 8.48 -14.49
C GLY A 292 -19.54 8.96 -15.66
N LEU A 293 -19.16 10.07 -16.31
CA LEU A 293 -19.85 10.60 -17.48
C LEU A 293 -19.40 9.84 -18.74
N SER A 294 -20.35 9.41 -19.56
CA SER A 294 -20.15 8.46 -20.66
C SER A 294 -20.27 9.08 -22.04
N SER A 295 -20.96 10.21 -22.15
CA SER A 295 -21.31 10.91 -23.39
C SER A 295 -20.56 12.25 -23.49
N ILE A 296 -19.31 12.29 -23.01
CA ILE A 296 -18.45 13.48 -23.03
C ILE A 296 -17.47 13.46 -24.20
N ASP A 297 -17.02 14.65 -24.61
CA ASP A 297 -15.89 14.78 -25.54
C ASP A 297 -14.64 14.05 -24.96
N PRO A 298 -14.02 13.13 -25.73
CA PRO A 298 -12.83 12.38 -25.31
C PRO A 298 -11.67 13.23 -24.78
N GLU A 299 -11.53 14.49 -25.22
CA GLU A 299 -10.45 15.37 -24.76
C GLU A 299 -10.79 16.11 -23.45
N LEU A 300 -12.08 16.31 -23.16
CA LEU A 300 -12.54 17.15 -22.06
C LEU A 300 -12.33 16.49 -20.69
N GLY A 301 -12.63 15.20 -20.58
CA GLY A 301 -12.44 14.43 -19.34
C GLY A 301 -10.98 14.37 -18.85
N PRO A 302 -10.00 14.00 -19.70
CA PRO A 302 -8.58 14.01 -19.35
C PRO A 302 -8.06 15.41 -19.01
N ARG A 303 -8.47 16.43 -19.77
CA ARG A 303 -8.07 17.82 -19.52
C ARG A 303 -8.59 18.31 -18.16
N ALA A 304 -9.85 18.05 -17.84
CA ALA A 304 -10.45 18.39 -16.56
C ALA A 304 -9.72 17.66 -15.41
N THR A 305 -9.51 16.36 -15.53
CA THR A 305 -8.78 15.57 -14.52
C THR A 305 -7.36 16.10 -14.27
N LYS A 306 -6.68 16.54 -15.33
CA LYS A 306 -5.34 17.17 -15.22
C LYS A 306 -5.40 18.52 -14.52
N ALA A 307 -6.44 19.32 -14.77
CA ALA A 307 -6.63 20.60 -14.10
C ALA A 307 -6.80 20.43 -12.58
N PHE A 308 -7.57 19.43 -12.13
CA PHE A 308 -7.71 19.13 -10.69
C PHE A 308 -6.39 18.76 -10.03
N ARG A 309 -5.58 17.91 -10.70
CA ARG A 309 -4.30 17.45 -10.16
C ARG A 309 -3.22 18.52 -10.14
N ASN A 310 -3.23 19.43 -11.11
CA ASN A 310 -2.20 20.46 -11.28
C ASN A 310 -2.70 21.85 -10.86
N GLY A 311 -3.88 21.95 -10.27
CA GLY A 311 -4.48 23.20 -9.84
C GLY A 311 -3.70 23.86 -8.71
N LYS A 312 -4.00 25.13 -8.47
CA LYS A 312 -3.38 25.89 -7.36
C LYS A 312 -3.72 25.28 -6.01
N PHE A 313 -4.96 24.80 -5.82
CA PHE A 313 -5.36 24.13 -4.59
C PHE A 313 -4.52 22.87 -4.34
N SER A 314 -4.39 22.00 -5.34
CA SER A 314 -3.56 20.79 -5.27
C SER A 314 -2.10 21.12 -4.97
N THR A 315 -1.57 22.21 -5.53
CA THR A 315 -0.21 22.68 -5.23
C THR A 315 -0.07 23.13 -3.78
N GLY A 316 -1.04 23.88 -3.24
CA GLY A 316 -1.06 24.25 -1.82
C GLY A 316 -1.22 23.03 -0.89
N LEU A 317 -2.00 22.04 -1.29
CA LEU A 317 -2.18 20.79 -0.55
C LEU A 317 -0.88 19.98 -0.49
N HIS A 318 -0.13 19.97 -1.59
CA HIS A 318 1.21 19.39 -1.65
C HIS A 318 2.17 20.12 -0.70
N GLU A 319 2.18 21.45 -0.69
CA GLU A 319 3.02 22.25 0.21
C GLU A 319 2.71 21.96 1.70
N VAL A 320 1.44 21.85 2.07
CA VAL A 320 1.03 21.44 3.43
C VAL A 320 1.51 20.01 3.75
N THR A 321 1.45 19.11 2.76
CA THR A 321 1.92 17.72 2.90
C THR A 321 3.45 17.61 3.02
N GLU A 322 4.21 18.51 2.38
CA GLU A 322 5.67 18.59 2.57
C GLU A 322 6.03 18.97 4.02
N TYR A 323 5.30 19.91 4.62
CA TYR A 323 5.46 20.24 6.04
C TYR A 323 5.12 19.05 6.93
N TYR A 324 4.05 18.31 6.62
CA TYR A 324 3.67 17.08 7.34
C TYR A 324 4.83 16.09 7.41
N VAL A 325 5.50 15.79 6.29
CA VAL A 325 6.57 14.78 6.26
C VAL A 325 7.69 15.12 7.25
N VAL A 326 8.11 16.39 7.32
CA VAL A 326 9.16 16.82 8.26
C VAL A 326 8.69 16.76 9.72
N LEU A 327 7.45 17.17 9.98
CA LEU A 327 6.87 17.12 11.32
C LEU A 327 6.70 15.68 11.81
N GLU A 328 6.27 14.78 10.93
CA GLU A 328 6.03 13.37 11.22
C GLU A 328 7.36 12.64 11.48
N GLU A 329 8.40 12.92 10.69
CA GLU A 329 9.75 12.40 10.92
C GLU A 329 10.32 12.86 12.27
N PHE A 330 10.22 14.15 12.59
CA PHE A 330 10.65 14.68 13.89
C PHE A 330 9.88 14.04 15.05
N PHE A 331 8.55 13.97 14.94
CA PHE A 331 7.70 13.34 15.96
C PHE A 331 8.10 11.89 16.18
N MET A 332 8.32 11.13 15.11
CA MET A 332 8.69 9.72 15.18
C MET A 332 10.04 9.52 15.88
N VAL A 333 11.07 10.28 15.49
CA VAL A 333 12.41 10.19 16.06
C VAL A 333 12.39 10.50 17.56
N GLU A 334 11.78 11.62 17.96
CA GLU A 334 11.78 12.04 19.37
C GLU A 334 10.97 11.10 20.27
N ASN A 335 9.84 10.56 19.77
CA ASN A 335 9.07 9.59 20.55
C ASN A 335 9.77 8.23 20.67
N VAL A 336 10.49 7.77 19.64
CA VAL A 336 11.30 6.55 19.74
C VAL A 336 12.47 6.73 20.71
N LYS A 337 13.20 7.87 20.64
CA LYS A 337 14.25 8.18 21.63
C LYS A 337 13.70 8.22 23.05
N LYS A 338 12.51 8.80 23.22
CA LYS A 338 11.83 8.83 24.52
C LYS A 338 11.46 7.43 24.99
N ALA A 339 10.89 6.58 24.13
CA ALA A 339 10.57 5.18 24.42
C ALA A 339 11.82 4.39 24.84
N ILE A 340 12.95 4.57 24.17
CA ILE A 340 14.24 3.96 24.54
C ILE A 340 14.70 4.45 25.92
N LYS A 341 14.51 5.73 26.24
CA LYS A 341 14.98 6.34 27.50
C LYS A 341 14.14 5.93 28.72
N ILE A 342 12.83 5.77 28.56
CA ILE A 342 11.90 5.38 29.63
C ILE A 342 11.73 3.86 29.75
N ASP A 343 12.55 3.10 29.03
CA ASP A 343 12.46 1.63 28.98
C ASP A 343 12.38 1.00 30.37
N GLU A 344 11.34 0.18 30.57
CA GLU A 344 11.06 -0.49 31.82
C GLU A 344 10.97 -2.01 31.64
N HIS A 345 11.43 -2.75 32.65
CA HIS A 345 11.24 -4.19 32.69
C HIS A 345 9.79 -4.52 33.06
N VAL A 346 9.11 -5.24 32.17
CA VAL A 346 7.71 -5.64 32.39
C VAL A 346 7.68 -6.92 33.22
N SER A 347 6.94 -6.89 34.33
CA SER A 347 6.76 -8.06 35.20
C SER A 347 6.17 -9.22 34.41
N ASP A 348 6.72 -10.43 34.58
CA ASP A 348 6.33 -11.66 33.86
C ASP A 348 6.56 -11.64 32.34
N SER A 349 7.28 -10.64 31.80
CA SER A 349 7.70 -10.59 30.39
C SER A 349 9.17 -10.95 30.20
N LEU A 350 9.46 -11.55 29.04
CA LEU A 350 10.82 -11.84 28.57
C LEU A 350 11.46 -10.65 27.84
N THR A 351 10.67 -9.61 27.57
CA THR A 351 11.08 -8.37 26.90
C THR A 351 10.84 -7.15 27.78
N THR A 352 11.35 -6.00 27.37
CA THR A 352 11.08 -4.70 28.02
C THR A 352 10.00 -3.92 27.28
N SER A 353 9.43 -2.89 27.93
CA SER A 353 8.36 -2.06 27.34
C SER A 353 8.79 -1.39 26.04
N MET A 354 10.09 -1.09 25.89
CA MET A 354 10.66 -0.43 24.72
C MET A 354 10.34 -1.13 23.40
N VAL A 355 10.16 -2.47 23.36
CA VAL A 355 9.76 -3.15 22.12
C VAL A 355 8.35 -2.70 21.71
N ASP A 356 7.38 -2.83 22.59
CA ASP A 356 6.00 -2.47 22.27
C ASP A 356 5.85 -0.95 22.05
N ASP A 357 6.51 -0.12 22.87
CA ASP A 357 6.45 1.34 22.78
C ASP A 357 7.02 1.86 21.44
N VAL A 358 8.17 1.34 20.99
CA VAL A 358 8.79 1.76 19.72
C VAL A 358 7.92 1.35 18.54
N PHE A 359 7.45 0.09 18.50
CA PHE A 359 6.63 -0.37 17.38
C PHE A 359 5.23 0.27 17.37
N TYR A 360 4.67 0.63 18.52
CA TYR A 360 3.44 1.42 18.59
C TYR A 360 3.62 2.80 17.93
N VAL A 361 4.71 3.50 18.24
CA VAL A 361 5.03 4.81 17.63
C VAL A 361 5.18 4.64 16.10
N LEU A 362 6.01 3.70 15.65
CA LEU A 362 6.23 3.45 14.22
C LEU A 362 4.93 3.11 13.47
N GLN A 363 4.10 2.25 14.06
CA GLN A 363 2.80 1.87 13.51
C GLN A 363 1.87 3.09 13.41
N SER A 364 1.79 3.91 14.45
CA SER A 364 0.97 5.12 14.46
C SER A 364 1.41 6.09 13.37
N CYS A 365 2.71 6.35 13.24
CA CYS A 365 3.26 7.26 12.23
C CYS A 365 2.99 6.76 10.80
N CYS A 366 3.17 5.45 10.55
CA CYS A 366 2.92 4.87 9.24
C CYS A 366 1.43 4.91 8.87
N ARG A 367 0.52 4.63 9.82
CA ARG A 367 -0.94 4.73 9.60
C ARG A 367 -1.39 6.16 9.29
N ARG A 368 -0.82 7.15 9.98
CA ARG A 368 -1.03 8.56 9.65
C ARG A 368 -0.53 8.91 8.25
N ALA A 369 0.66 8.43 7.89
CA ALA A 369 1.22 8.66 6.55
C ALA A 369 0.35 8.06 5.44
N ILE A 370 -0.26 6.90 5.67
CA ILE A 370 -1.23 6.30 4.73
C ILE A 370 -2.49 7.17 4.61
N SER A 371 -2.93 7.77 5.72
CA SER A 371 -4.13 8.62 5.76
C SER A 371 -3.98 9.93 4.97
N THR A 372 -2.74 10.36 4.62
CA THR A 372 -2.53 11.49 3.70
C THR A 372 -2.96 11.18 2.26
N SER A 373 -3.17 9.89 1.92
CA SER A 373 -3.43 9.42 0.55
C SER A 373 -2.36 9.83 -0.48
N LYS A 374 -1.13 10.14 -0.02
CA LYS A 374 0.03 10.45 -0.87
C LYS A 374 1.12 9.39 -0.74
N SER A 375 1.49 8.79 -1.88
CA SER A 375 2.50 7.72 -1.91
C SER A 375 3.87 8.20 -1.43
N GLU A 376 4.21 9.45 -1.74
CA GLU A 376 5.46 10.10 -1.40
C GLU A 376 5.61 10.27 0.11
N SER A 377 4.53 10.62 0.83
CA SER A 377 4.54 10.73 2.29
C SER A 377 4.77 9.37 2.95
N VAL A 378 4.09 8.32 2.47
CA VAL A 378 4.24 6.95 2.99
C VAL A 378 5.69 6.48 2.80
N VAL A 379 6.26 6.67 1.61
CA VAL A 379 7.64 6.28 1.32
C VAL A 379 8.64 7.02 2.22
N SER A 380 8.48 8.33 2.41
CA SER A 380 9.37 9.11 3.28
C SER A 380 9.31 8.64 4.74
N VAL A 381 8.10 8.45 5.29
CA VAL A 381 7.93 8.00 6.69
C VAL A 381 8.43 6.57 6.89
N LEU A 382 8.18 5.66 5.94
CA LEU A 382 8.71 4.29 5.97
C LEU A 382 10.24 4.26 5.93
N ASN A 383 10.87 5.09 5.09
CA ASN A 383 12.32 5.20 5.06
C ASN A 383 12.87 5.73 6.39
N GLY A 384 12.21 6.73 6.98
CA GLY A 384 12.53 7.24 8.31
C GLY A 384 12.44 6.13 9.37
N ALA A 385 11.37 5.33 9.36
CA ALA A 385 11.17 4.21 10.26
C ALA A 385 12.27 3.13 10.11
N ALA A 386 12.60 2.74 8.87
CA ALA A 386 13.65 1.78 8.59
C ALA A 386 15.04 2.26 9.05
N ASN A 387 15.35 3.55 8.84
CA ASN A 387 16.59 4.17 9.29
C ASN A 387 16.65 4.23 10.83
N LEU A 388 15.56 4.59 11.48
CA LEU A 388 15.46 4.68 12.93
C LEU A 388 15.63 3.32 13.61
N LEU A 389 15.00 2.28 13.04
CA LEU A 389 15.17 0.89 13.45
C LEU A 389 16.62 0.42 13.29
N SER A 390 17.22 0.64 12.12
CA SER A 390 18.56 0.13 11.79
C SER A 390 19.68 0.81 12.56
N ASN A 391 19.49 2.08 12.94
CA ASN A 391 20.52 2.89 13.59
C ASN A 391 20.25 3.04 15.08
N GLU A 392 19.36 3.94 15.48
CA GLU A 392 19.20 4.35 16.88
C GLU A 392 18.64 3.21 17.75
N TYR A 393 17.61 2.53 17.27
CA TYR A 393 16.97 1.46 18.02
C TYR A 393 17.86 0.22 18.16
N LEU A 394 18.45 -0.26 17.05
CA LEU A 394 19.34 -1.41 17.10
C LEU A 394 20.62 -1.12 17.91
N GLU A 395 21.21 0.08 17.79
CA GLU A 395 22.37 0.46 18.60
C GLU A 395 22.00 0.49 20.10
N ALA A 396 20.83 1.00 20.47
CA ALA A 396 20.37 0.97 21.87
C ALA A 396 20.23 -0.47 22.41
N LEU A 397 19.73 -1.40 21.60
CA LEU A 397 19.65 -2.83 21.95
C LEU A 397 21.05 -3.45 22.08
N GLN A 398 21.95 -3.18 21.12
CA GLN A 398 23.30 -3.71 21.14
C GLN A 398 24.13 -3.16 22.31
N GLN A 399 23.95 -1.90 22.69
CA GLN A 399 24.64 -1.31 23.84
C GLN A 399 24.31 -2.05 25.14
N LYS A 400 23.07 -2.53 25.32
CA LYS A 400 22.69 -3.36 26.47
C LYS A 400 23.41 -4.72 26.51
N MET A 401 23.96 -5.16 25.39
CA MET A 401 24.72 -6.41 25.28
C MET A 401 26.22 -6.22 25.41
N ARG A 402 26.72 -4.98 25.26
CA ARG A 402 28.16 -4.67 25.30
C ARG A 402 28.67 -4.72 26.74
N GLU A 403 29.00 -5.92 27.19
CA GLU A 403 29.56 -6.16 28.53
C GLU A 403 31.03 -6.60 28.47
N PRO A 404 31.98 -5.81 29.02
CA PRO A 404 33.37 -6.20 29.08
C PRO A 404 33.56 -7.38 30.04
N ASN A 405 34.37 -8.36 29.62
CA ASN A 405 34.61 -9.60 30.37
C ASN A 405 33.33 -10.38 30.69
N LEU A 406 32.42 -10.48 29.71
CA LEU A 406 31.13 -11.14 29.85
C LEU A 406 31.20 -12.51 30.55
N GLY A 407 32.11 -13.39 30.13
CA GLY A 407 32.25 -14.72 30.73
C GLY A 407 32.65 -14.70 32.22
N ALA A 408 33.41 -13.70 32.67
CA ALA A 408 33.70 -13.56 34.09
C ALA A 408 32.46 -13.09 34.87
N LYS A 409 31.72 -12.11 34.35
CA LYS A 409 30.49 -11.63 34.99
C LYS A 409 29.37 -12.66 35.03
N LEU A 410 29.28 -13.55 34.04
CA LEU A 410 28.27 -14.60 33.98
C LEU A 410 28.58 -15.82 34.87
N PHE A 411 29.83 -16.03 35.26
CA PHE A 411 30.21 -17.28 35.95
C PHE A 411 31.09 -17.12 37.20
N LEU A 412 31.63 -15.93 37.46
CA LEU A 412 32.57 -15.66 38.56
C LEU A 412 32.05 -14.53 39.49
N GLY A 413 30.84 -14.66 40.05
CA GLY A 413 30.49 -13.99 41.32
C GLY A 413 29.04 -13.50 41.57
N GLY A 414 28.43 -13.99 42.67
CA GLY A 414 27.37 -13.29 43.44
C GLY A 414 26.04 -12.96 42.73
N VAL A 415 25.22 -12.10 43.37
CA VAL A 415 23.91 -11.65 42.85
C VAL A 415 24.03 -10.91 41.50
N GLY A 416 25.21 -10.35 41.19
CA GLY A 416 25.49 -9.66 39.92
C GLY A 416 25.48 -10.57 38.68
N VAL A 417 25.81 -11.86 38.82
CA VAL A 417 25.78 -12.85 37.73
C VAL A 417 24.37 -13.00 37.16
N GLN A 418 23.38 -13.18 38.03
CA GLN A 418 21.98 -13.40 37.62
C GLN A 418 21.41 -12.16 36.96
N LYS A 419 21.76 -10.96 37.47
CA LYS A 419 21.33 -9.69 36.90
C LYS A 419 21.90 -9.48 35.49
N THR A 420 23.20 -9.60 35.31
CA THR A 420 23.84 -9.41 33.98
C THR A 420 23.39 -10.47 32.97
N GLY A 421 23.22 -11.73 33.41
CA GLY A 421 22.67 -12.78 32.55
C GLY A 421 21.26 -12.49 32.08
N THR A 422 20.39 -12.01 32.98
CA THR A 422 19.01 -11.63 32.66
C THR A 422 18.96 -10.42 31.73
N GLU A 423 19.79 -9.39 31.96
CA GLU A 423 19.85 -8.19 31.10
C GLU A 423 20.24 -8.54 29.66
N ILE A 424 21.23 -9.42 29.47
CA ILE A 424 21.68 -9.85 28.14
C ILE A 424 20.65 -10.76 27.47
N ALA A 425 20.05 -11.69 28.22
CA ALA A 425 18.97 -12.52 27.71
C ALA A 425 17.78 -11.65 27.26
N THR A 426 17.41 -10.65 28.06
CA THR A 426 16.34 -9.70 27.73
C THR A 426 16.68 -8.88 26.48
N ALA A 427 17.92 -8.42 26.32
CA ALA A 427 18.33 -7.70 25.11
C ALA A 427 18.26 -8.58 23.85
N LEU A 428 18.69 -9.84 23.94
CA LEU A 428 18.54 -10.82 22.86
C LEU A 428 17.06 -11.12 22.55
N ASN A 429 16.21 -11.22 23.57
CA ASN A 429 14.77 -11.38 23.40
C ASN A 429 14.14 -10.18 22.72
N ASN A 430 14.54 -8.95 23.10
CA ASN A 430 14.06 -7.74 22.47
C ASN A 430 14.43 -7.71 20.98
N ILE A 431 15.64 -8.12 20.59
CA ILE A 431 16.05 -8.19 19.18
C ILE A 431 15.23 -9.27 18.43
N ASP A 432 15.03 -10.45 19.02
CA ASP A 432 14.25 -11.56 18.46
C ASP A 432 12.79 -11.14 18.21
N VAL A 433 12.11 -10.61 19.22
CA VAL A 433 10.73 -10.12 19.10
C VAL A 433 10.63 -8.94 18.13
N SER A 434 11.63 -8.06 18.11
CA SER A 434 11.70 -6.97 17.12
C SER A 434 11.76 -7.50 15.68
N CYS A 435 12.46 -8.61 15.41
CA CYS A 435 12.47 -9.23 14.07
C CYS A 435 11.05 -9.62 13.62
N GLU A 436 10.25 -10.18 14.53
CA GLU A 436 8.85 -10.51 14.23
C GLU A 436 8.02 -9.25 14.01
N TYR A 437 8.18 -8.24 14.85
CA TYR A 437 7.41 -7.01 14.79
C TYR A 437 7.72 -6.19 13.52
N ILE A 438 8.97 -6.17 13.04
CA ILE A 438 9.33 -5.55 11.74
C ILE A 438 8.55 -6.20 10.60
N LEU A 439 8.45 -7.54 10.60
CA LEU A 439 7.71 -8.25 9.55
C LEU A 439 6.20 -8.04 9.67
N LYS A 440 5.65 -8.00 10.88
CA LYS A 440 4.23 -7.66 11.13
C LYS A 440 3.91 -6.25 10.65
N LEU A 441 4.72 -5.26 11.03
CA LEU A 441 4.57 -3.87 10.59
C LEU A 441 4.61 -3.75 9.07
N ARG A 442 5.57 -4.44 8.43
CA ARG A 442 5.67 -4.48 6.97
C ARG A 442 4.39 -5.02 6.32
N HIS A 443 3.89 -6.17 6.78
CA HIS A 443 2.70 -6.80 6.23
C HIS A 443 1.46 -5.91 6.42
N GLU A 444 1.28 -5.34 7.61
CA GLU A 444 0.16 -4.47 7.92
C GLU A 444 0.13 -3.23 7.02
N ILE A 445 1.28 -2.59 6.81
CA ILE A 445 1.37 -1.42 5.92
C ILE A 445 1.12 -1.82 4.47
N GLU A 446 1.64 -2.98 4.03
CA GLU A 446 1.39 -3.49 2.68
C GLU A 446 -0.12 -3.69 2.41
N GLU A 447 -0.84 -4.27 3.38
CA GLU A 447 -2.28 -4.49 3.32
C GLU A 447 -3.06 -3.16 3.26
N GLN A 448 -2.78 -2.23 4.18
CA GLN A 448 -3.46 -0.93 4.21
C GLN A 448 -3.18 -0.09 2.96
N CYS A 449 -1.95 -0.11 2.44
CA CYS A 449 -1.62 0.59 1.20
C CYS A 449 -2.33 -0.01 -0.02
N ALA A 450 -2.58 -1.32 -0.04
CA ALA A 450 -3.33 -1.96 -1.11
C ALA A 450 -4.80 -1.51 -1.17
N GLU A 451 -5.38 -1.16 -0.02
CA GLU A 451 -6.75 -0.62 0.07
C GLU A 451 -6.83 0.85 -0.34
N VAL A 452 -5.91 1.69 0.16
CA VAL A 452 -5.96 3.16 -0.02
C VAL A 452 -5.47 3.60 -1.40
N PHE A 453 -4.44 2.95 -1.95
CA PHE A 453 -3.85 3.36 -3.22
C PHE A 453 -4.32 2.46 -4.37
N PRO A 454 -5.19 2.90 -5.30
CA PRO A 454 -5.65 2.07 -6.41
C PRO A 454 -4.62 1.97 -7.55
N ALA A 455 -3.72 2.93 -7.68
CA ALA A 455 -2.78 3.01 -8.80
C ALA A 455 -1.60 2.03 -8.62
N PRO A 456 -1.27 1.20 -9.63
CA PRO A 456 -0.19 0.22 -9.51
C PRO A 456 1.19 0.87 -9.37
N ALA A 457 1.42 2.02 -10.01
CA ALA A 457 2.69 2.74 -9.91
C ALA A 457 3.00 3.18 -8.47
N ASP A 458 1.98 3.63 -7.73
CA ASP A 458 2.13 4.06 -6.34
C ASP A 458 2.37 2.86 -5.42
N ARG A 459 1.69 1.74 -5.66
CA ARG A 459 1.94 0.48 -4.94
C ARG A 459 3.36 -0.04 -5.14
N GLU A 460 3.90 0.03 -6.35
CA GLU A 460 5.27 -0.42 -6.62
C GLU A 460 6.32 0.45 -5.93
N LYS A 461 6.11 1.78 -5.87
CA LYS A 461 6.99 2.67 -5.08
C LYS A 461 7.00 2.28 -3.60
N ILE A 462 5.82 2.09 -3.01
CA ILE A 462 5.68 1.69 -1.60
C ILE A 462 6.30 0.32 -1.35
N LYS A 463 6.07 -0.65 -2.25
CA LYS A 463 6.64 -2.00 -2.17
C LYS A 463 8.16 -2.00 -2.20
N SER A 464 8.78 -1.13 -3.00
CA SER A 464 10.23 -0.94 -2.99
C SER A 464 10.74 -0.50 -1.61
N CYS A 465 10.02 0.39 -0.93
CA CYS A 465 10.37 0.85 0.41
C CYS A 465 10.12 -0.23 1.48
N LEU A 466 9.02 -1.00 1.37
CA LEU A 466 8.76 -2.16 2.23
C LEU A 466 9.83 -3.25 2.12
N SER A 467 10.52 -3.35 0.98
CA SER A 467 11.70 -4.22 0.84
C SER A 467 12.82 -3.81 1.80
N MET A 468 13.01 -2.51 2.04
CA MET A 468 14.01 -2.00 2.97
C MET A 468 13.72 -2.42 4.42
N LEU A 469 12.46 -2.46 4.85
CA LEU A 469 12.10 -3.06 6.15
C LEU A 469 12.48 -4.55 6.21
N GLY A 470 12.35 -5.27 5.09
CA GLY A 470 12.84 -6.65 4.97
C GLY A 470 14.36 -6.75 5.13
N GLU A 471 15.12 -5.80 4.59
CA GLU A 471 16.57 -5.69 4.76
C GLU A 471 16.94 -5.35 6.21
N THR A 472 16.24 -4.39 6.84
CA THR A 472 16.39 -4.07 8.28
C THR A 472 16.18 -5.29 9.15
N ASN A 473 15.16 -6.11 8.88
CA ASN A 473 14.97 -7.39 9.59
C ASN A 473 16.17 -8.34 9.45
N ASN A 474 16.82 -8.39 8.29
CA ASN A 474 18.02 -9.20 8.10
C ASN A 474 19.20 -8.66 8.92
N ILE A 475 19.33 -7.34 9.05
CA ILE A 475 20.34 -6.70 9.93
C ILE A 475 20.09 -7.09 11.39
N PHE A 476 18.84 -7.06 11.86
CA PHE A 476 18.49 -7.50 13.21
C PHE A 476 18.82 -8.98 13.44
N LYS A 477 18.51 -9.86 12.48
CA LYS A 477 18.89 -11.28 12.55
C LYS A 477 20.40 -11.49 12.62
N GLN A 478 21.18 -10.70 11.88
CA GLN A 478 22.65 -10.77 11.95
C GLN A 478 23.15 -10.31 13.33
N ALA A 479 22.59 -9.24 13.88
CA ALA A 479 22.91 -8.77 15.24
C ALA A 479 22.55 -9.81 16.30
N LEU A 480 21.37 -10.45 16.19
CA LEU A 480 20.93 -11.53 17.07
C LEU A 480 21.91 -12.71 17.04
N ASN A 481 22.28 -13.17 15.84
CA ASN A 481 23.24 -14.28 15.68
C ASN A 481 24.61 -13.94 16.27
N ALA A 482 25.13 -12.75 16.01
CA ALA A 482 26.40 -12.30 16.59
C ALA A 482 26.34 -12.25 18.13
N GLY A 483 25.21 -11.80 18.68
CA GLY A 483 24.90 -11.82 20.10
C GLY A 483 24.89 -13.23 20.70
N MET A 484 24.22 -14.16 20.04
CA MET A 484 24.17 -15.57 20.43
C MET A 484 25.56 -16.22 20.41
N ASP A 485 26.34 -15.96 19.36
CA ASP A 485 27.72 -16.44 19.25
C ASP A 485 28.60 -15.89 20.38
N GLN A 486 28.45 -14.62 20.75
CA GLN A 486 29.16 -14.03 21.89
C GLN A 486 28.78 -14.73 23.20
N LEU A 487 27.48 -14.99 23.43
CA LEU A 487 26.99 -15.67 24.63
C LEU A 487 27.53 -17.11 24.71
N VAL A 488 27.43 -17.88 23.62
CA VAL A 488 27.96 -19.25 23.53
C VAL A 488 29.48 -19.27 23.68
N GLY A 489 30.17 -18.26 23.15
CA GLY A 489 31.61 -18.07 23.32
C GLY A 489 32.06 -17.96 24.79
N THR A 490 31.17 -17.60 25.72
CA THR A 490 31.48 -17.59 27.16
C THR A 490 31.35 -18.96 27.82
N ILE A 491 30.53 -19.84 27.27
CA ILE A 491 30.25 -21.18 27.81
C ILE A 491 31.17 -22.23 27.22
N THR A 492 31.50 -22.08 25.94
CA THR A 492 32.34 -23.00 25.19
C THR A 492 33.68 -23.32 25.88
N PRO A 493 34.43 -22.34 26.46
CA PRO A 493 35.66 -22.60 27.19
C PRO A 493 35.49 -23.44 28.47
N ARG A 494 34.28 -23.48 29.05
CA ARG A 494 33.96 -24.27 30.25
C ARG A 494 33.61 -25.71 29.91
N ILE A 495 32.96 -25.94 28.77
CA ILE A 495 32.60 -27.27 28.26
C ILE A 495 33.82 -27.94 27.61
N ARG A 496 34.68 -27.16 26.93
CA ARG A 496 35.81 -27.67 26.14
C ARG A 496 36.72 -28.66 26.88
N PRO A 497 37.19 -28.41 28.12
CA PRO A 497 38.08 -29.36 28.82
C PRO A 497 37.43 -30.74 29.03
N ILE A 498 36.12 -30.78 29.22
CA ILE A 498 35.36 -32.02 29.45
C ILE A 498 35.26 -32.81 28.15
N VAL A 499 34.97 -32.13 27.04
CA VAL A 499 34.95 -32.75 25.70
C VAL A 499 36.36 -33.19 25.29
N ASP A 500 37.39 -32.39 25.56
CA ASP A 500 38.78 -32.72 25.24
C ASP A 500 39.27 -33.94 26.04
N ASN A 501 38.78 -34.13 27.26
CA ASN A 501 39.09 -35.32 28.08
C ASN A 501 38.59 -36.63 27.44
N VAL A 502 37.58 -36.59 26.57
CA VAL A 502 37.12 -37.77 25.79
C VAL A 502 38.27 -38.33 24.95
N GLY A 503 39.24 -37.50 24.55
CA GLY A 503 40.47 -37.94 23.88
C GLY A 503 41.24 -39.03 24.63
N THR A 504 41.19 -39.03 25.97
CA THR A 504 41.91 -40.00 26.82
C THR A 504 41.20 -41.36 26.97
N ILE A 505 39.93 -41.46 26.58
CA ILE A 505 39.09 -42.65 26.78
C ILE A 505 39.31 -43.65 25.63
N SER A 506 39.58 -44.91 25.95
CA SER A 506 39.76 -45.96 24.94
C SER A 506 38.42 -46.43 24.37
N TYR A 507 38.38 -46.69 23.06
CA TYR A 507 37.28 -47.42 22.38
C TYR A 507 37.75 -48.79 21.83
N GLU A 508 38.96 -49.20 22.18
CA GLU A 508 39.42 -50.58 22.07
C GLU A 508 39.01 -51.28 23.38
N LEU A 509 37.83 -51.90 23.39
CA LEU A 509 37.17 -52.41 24.59
C LEU A 509 37.12 -53.94 24.57
N SER A 510 37.41 -54.54 25.73
CA SER A 510 37.05 -55.93 26.04
C SER A 510 35.60 -56.05 26.52
N GLU A 511 35.06 -57.28 26.58
CA GLU A 511 33.71 -57.52 27.11
C GLU A 511 33.54 -57.04 28.55
N ALA A 512 34.57 -57.20 29.39
CA ALA A 512 34.56 -56.75 30.78
C ALA A 512 34.54 -55.22 30.89
N GLU A 513 35.32 -54.52 30.07
CA GLU A 513 35.35 -53.05 30.03
C GLU A 513 34.07 -52.47 29.43
N TYR A 514 33.49 -53.12 28.41
CA TYR A 514 32.19 -52.73 27.86
C TYR A 514 31.08 -52.85 28.92
N ALA A 515 31.04 -53.98 29.65
CA ALA A 515 30.08 -54.20 30.73
C ALA A 515 30.24 -53.18 31.88
N ASP A 516 31.48 -52.85 32.26
CA ASP A 516 31.76 -51.82 33.27
C ASP A 516 31.27 -50.44 32.82
N ASN A 517 31.53 -50.07 31.55
CA ASN A 517 31.05 -48.83 30.96
C ASN A 517 29.51 -48.73 30.87
N GLU A 518 28.76 -49.84 30.95
CA GLU A 518 27.29 -49.79 31.02
C GLU A 518 26.78 -49.32 32.38
N VAL A 519 27.52 -49.61 33.44
CA VAL A 519 27.19 -49.21 34.79
C VAL A 519 27.83 -47.85 35.11
N ASN A 520 29.08 -47.66 34.70
CA ASN A 520 29.90 -46.50 34.98
C ASN A 520 30.15 -45.71 33.69
N ASP A 521 29.25 -44.78 33.38
CA ASP A 521 29.39 -43.95 32.17
C ASP A 521 30.75 -43.20 32.14
N PRO A 522 31.57 -43.36 31.09
CA PRO A 522 32.93 -42.81 31.08
C PRO A 522 33.00 -41.29 30.92
N TRP A 523 32.03 -40.66 30.25
CA TRP A 523 32.08 -39.22 29.95
C TRP A 523 30.77 -38.55 29.57
N VAL A 524 29.80 -39.26 28.98
CA VAL A 524 28.55 -38.70 28.45
C VAL A 524 27.79 -37.97 29.55
N GLN A 525 27.55 -38.60 30.71
CA GLN A 525 26.83 -38.02 31.83
C GLN A 525 27.56 -36.80 32.41
N ARG A 526 28.90 -36.84 32.46
CA ARG A 526 29.71 -35.69 32.89
C ARG A 526 29.57 -34.52 31.93
N LEU A 527 29.54 -34.78 30.62
CA LEU A 527 29.32 -33.74 29.62
C LEU A 527 27.91 -33.17 29.71
N LEU A 528 26.87 -34.01 29.79
CA LEU A 528 25.48 -33.58 29.89
C LEU A 528 25.27 -32.69 31.12
N HIS A 529 25.76 -33.13 32.28
CA HIS A 529 25.69 -32.35 33.52
C HIS A 529 26.41 -30.98 33.39
N ALA A 530 27.54 -30.94 32.70
CA ALA A 530 28.25 -29.69 32.46
C ALA A 530 27.48 -28.74 31.54
N VAL A 531 26.83 -29.26 30.50
CA VAL A 531 25.99 -28.41 29.64
C VAL A 531 24.80 -27.88 30.44
N GLU A 532 24.11 -28.75 31.18
CA GLU A 532 22.96 -28.35 32.01
C GLU A 532 23.35 -27.22 32.97
N THR A 533 24.44 -27.41 33.72
CA THR A 533 24.92 -26.42 34.71
C THR A 533 25.21 -25.05 34.09
N ASN A 534 25.65 -25.00 32.83
CA ASN A 534 26.00 -23.75 32.17
C ASN A 534 24.86 -23.14 31.33
N ALA A 535 23.81 -23.91 31.00
CA ALA A 535 22.79 -23.51 30.03
C ALA A 535 21.36 -23.42 30.60
N THR A 536 20.94 -24.27 31.55
CA THR A 536 19.52 -24.37 31.96
C THR A 536 19.02 -23.15 32.70
N TRP A 537 19.89 -22.43 33.41
CA TRP A 537 19.53 -21.21 34.14
C TRP A 537 19.08 -20.07 33.21
N LEU A 538 19.44 -20.10 31.92
CA LEU A 538 18.99 -19.13 30.90
C LEU A 538 17.60 -19.47 30.34
N GLN A 539 17.13 -20.71 30.47
CA GLN A 539 15.85 -21.15 29.92
C GLN A 539 14.64 -20.30 30.37
N PRO A 540 14.48 -19.93 31.67
CA PRO A 540 13.33 -19.13 32.10
C PRO A 540 13.40 -17.66 31.69
N VAL A 541 14.56 -17.16 31.22
CA VAL A 541 14.78 -15.74 30.89
C VAL A 541 14.95 -15.49 29.39
N MET A 542 14.88 -16.52 28.54
CA MET A 542 14.98 -16.41 27.09
C MET A 542 13.67 -16.80 26.41
N THR A 543 13.39 -16.22 25.23
CA THR A 543 12.33 -16.74 24.35
C THR A 543 12.65 -18.17 23.93
N ALA A 544 11.63 -18.96 23.60
CA ALA A 544 11.81 -20.35 23.15
C ALA A 544 12.72 -20.43 21.90
N ASN A 545 12.56 -19.50 20.96
CA ASN A 545 13.39 -19.44 19.75
C ASN A 545 14.87 -19.13 20.06
N ASN A 546 15.10 -18.19 20.97
CA ASN A 546 16.44 -17.83 21.42
C ASN A 546 17.12 -18.96 22.18
N TYR A 547 16.41 -19.59 23.12
CA TYR A 547 16.94 -20.70 23.89
C TYR A 547 17.28 -21.90 23.00
N ASP A 548 16.39 -22.26 22.08
CA ASP A 548 16.67 -23.31 21.10
C ASP A 548 17.92 -22.98 20.27
N THR A 549 18.07 -21.72 19.83
CA THR A 549 19.23 -21.31 19.00
C THR A 549 20.52 -21.43 19.79
N PHE A 550 20.50 -20.96 21.02
CA PHE A 550 21.59 -21.05 21.96
C PHE A 550 22.03 -22.51 22.22
N VAL A 551 21.09 -23.42 22.52
CA VAL A 551 21.41 -24.84 22.72
C VAL A 551 21.94 -25.49 21.44
N HIS A 552 21.36 -25.18 20.28
CA HIS A 552 21.86 -25.69 18.99
C HIS A 552 23.31 -25.27 18.68
N LEU A 553 23.71 -24.05 19.06
CA LEU A 553 25.10 -23.59 18.91
C LEU A 553 26.05 -24.33 19.86
N ILE A 554 25.62 -24.63 21.09
CA ILE A 554 26.38 -25.48 22.02
C ILE A 554 26.55 -26.90 21.45
N ILE A 555 25.47 -27.48 20.91
CA ILE A 555 25.50 -28.80 20.25
C ILE A 555 26.46 -28.79 19.06
N ASP A 556 26.44 -27.74 18.23
CA ASP A 556 27.36 -27.59 17.10
C ASP A 556 28.82 -27.59 17.55
N PHE A 557 29.14 -26.89 18.64
CA PHE A 557 30.49 -26.91 19.20
C PHE A 557 30.89 -28.32 19.66
N ILE A 558 30.02 -28.98 20.43
CA ILE A 558 30.27 -30.31 20.99
C ILE A 558 30.45 -31.34 19.88
N THR A 559 29.52 -31.40 18.93
CA THR A 559 29.51 -32.40 17.85
C THR A 559 30.72 -32.25 16.93
N LYS A 560 31.06 -31.02 16.51
CA LYS A 560 32.28 -30.76 15.71
C LYS A 560 33.54 -31.19 16.45
N ARG A 561 33.62 -30.92 17.76
CA ARG A 561 34.79 -31.28 18.55
C ARG A 561 34.89 -32.79 18.78
N LEU A 562 33.78 -33.44 19.09
CA LEU A 562 33.70 -34.90 19.24
C LEU A 562 34.06 -35.61 17.94
N GLU A 563 33.58 -35.13 16.79
CA GLU A 563 33.92 -35.71 15.49
C GLU A 563 35.44 -35.73 15.26
N LEU A 564 36.12 -34.60 15.54
CA LEU A 564 37.58 -34.52 15.43
C LEU A 564 38.29 -35.49 16.36
N ILE A 565 37.79 -35.66 17.60
CA ILE A 565 38.35 -36.58 18.58
C ILE A 565 38.14 -38.04 18.12
N MET A 566 36.93 -38.38 17.68
CA MET A 566 36.60 -39.74 17.24
C MET A 566 37.39 -40.16 16.00
N MET A 567 37.66 -39.22 15.08
CA MET A 567 38.50 -39.47 13.90
C MET A 567 39.97 -39.78 14.21
N GLN A 568 40.44 -39.54 15.45
CA GLN A 568 41.80 -39.82 15.88
C GLN A 568 41.92 -41.12 16.69
N LYS A 569 40.79 -41.79 16.97
CA LYS A 569 40.73 -42.98 17.81
C LYS A 569 40.77 -44.27 17.00
N ARG A 570 41.05 -45.37 17.70
CA ARG A 570 40.92 -46.74 17.22
C ARG A 570 39.74 -47.40 17.91
N PHE A 571 39.05 -48.30 17.19
CA PHE A 571 37.81 -48.93 17.66
C PHE A 571 37.87 -50.45 17.52
N SER A 572 37.35 -51.12 18.55
CA SER A 572 36.86 -52.50 18.47
C SER A 572 35.38 -52.54 18.04
N GLN A 573 34.81 -53.71 17.72
CA GLN A 573 33.36 -53.84 17.47
C GLN A 573 32.53 -53.36 18.68
N LEU A 574 32.93 -53.73 19.90
CA LEU A 574 32.28 -53.27 21.13
C LEU A 574 32.45 -51.76 21.35
N GLY A 575 33.57 -51.19 20.90
CA GLY A 575 33.80 -49.75 20.85
C GLY A 575 32.86 -49.02 19.88
N GLY A 576 32.57 -49.62 18.71
CA GLY A 576 31.54 -49.12 17.80
C GLY A 576 30.16 -49.07 18.46
N LEU A 577 29.80 -50.14 19.19
CA LEU A 577 28.52 -50.23 19.91
C LEU A 577 28.45 -49.22 21.06
N GLN A 578 29.57 -49.00 21.75
CA GLN A 578 29.69 -47.96 22.78
C GLN A 578 29.45 -46.57 22.17
N LEU A 579 30.11 -46.23 21.05
CA LEU A 579 29.93 -44.92 20.40
C LEU A 579 28.49 -44.69 19.93
N ASP A 580 27.84 -45.73 19.40
CA ASP A 580 26.43 -45.68 19.00
C ASP A 580 25.51 -45.40 20.20
N ARG A 581 25.76 -46.08 21.33
CA ARG A 581 25.05 -45.83 22.59
C ARG A 581 25.30 -44.41 23.13
N ASP A 582 26.55 -43.96 23.15
CA ASP A 582 26.93 -42.61 23.60
C ASP A 582 26.19 -41.56 22.76
N THR A 583 26.24 -41.72 21.42
CA THR A 583 25.60 -40.79 20.47
C THR A 583 24.08 -40.77 20.64
N ARG A 584 23.43 -41.93 20.80
CA ARG A 584 21.99 -41.99 21.07
C ARG A 584 21.61 -41.31 22.38
N THR A 585 22.41 -41.48 23.43
CA THR A 585 22.17 -40.87 24.73
C THR A 585 22.27 -39.35 24.64
N LEU A 586 23.30 -38.83 23.95
CA LEU A 586 23.43 -37.40 23.67
C LEU A 586 22.23 -36.87 22.87
N VAL A 587 21.86 -37.53 21.78
CA VAL A 587 20.70 -37.14 20.96
C VAL A 587 19.42 -37.09 21.80
N SER A 588 19.17 -38.12 22.61
CA SER A 588 17.97 -38.18 23.45
C SER A 588 17.92 -37.04 24.48
N HIS A 589 19.04 -36.75 25.13
CA HIS A 589 19.10 -35.69 26.14
C HIS A 589 18.95 -34.30 25.51
N PHE A 590 19.72 -33.99 24.47
CA PHE A 590 19.61 -32.70 23.79
C PHE A 590 18.24 -32.49 23.13
N SER A 591 17.59 -33.56 22.64
CA SER A 591 16.20 -33.50 22.18
C SER A 591 15.20 -33.12 23.28
N SER A 592 15.51 -33.38 24.55
CA SER A 592 14.64 -32.95 25.66
C SER A 592 14.88 -31.50 26.10
N MET A 593 16.03 -30.93 25.74
CA MET A 593 16.38 -29.55 26.08
C MET A 593 15.80 -28.52 25.09
N THR A 594 15.47 -28.90 23.86
CA THR A 594 15.04 -27.99 22.79
C THR A 594 13.72 -28.41 22.16
N GLN A 595 12.96 -27.46 21.62
CA GLN A 595 11.75 -27.76 20.84
C GLN A 595 12.10 -28.16 19.40
N ARG A 596 13.18 -27.60 18.85
CA ARG A 596 13.70 -27.99 17.52
C ARG A 596 14.47 -29.31 17.54
N THR A 597 14.43 -30.01 16.40
CA THR A 597 15.07 -31.33 16.26
C THR A 597 16.59 -31.21 16.20
N VAL A 598 17.30 -31.99 17.01
CA VAL A 598 18.79 -31.98 17.06
C VAL A 598 19.44 -33.06 16.20
N ARG A 599 18.67 -34.00 15.63
CA ARG A 599 19.18 -35.18 14.93
C ARG A 599 20.16 -34.86 13.80
N ASP A 600 19.89 -33.81 13.02
CA ASP A 600 20.77 -33.41 11.91
C ASP A 600 22.17 -33.00 12.38
N LYS A 601 22.28 -32.38 13.57
CA LYS A 601 23.57 -31.99 14.16
C LYS A 601 24.44 -33.19 14.54
N PHE A 602 23.81 -34.30 14.93
CA PHE A 602 24.49 -35.54 15.28
C PHE A 602 24.63 -36.52 14.11
N ALA A 603 24.18 -36.15 12.90
CA ALA A 603 24.11 -37.06 11.75
C ALA A 603 25.48 -37.68 11.41
N ARG A 604 26.55 -36.88 11.41
CA ARG A 604 27.90 -37.37 11.11
C ARG A 604 28.40 -38.38 12.15
N LEU A 605 28.24 -38.09 13.44
CA LEU A 605 28.59 -39.01 14.54
C LEU A 605 27.76 -40.30 14.48
N THR A 606 26.47 -40.19 14.20
CA THR A 606 25.57 -41.34 14.05
C THR A 606 25.99 -42.21 12.87
N GLN A 607 26.30 -41.59 11.72
CA GLN A 607 26.81 -42.30 10.53
C GLN A 607 28.17 -42.96 10.80
N MET A 608 29.06 -42.31 11.54
CA MET A 608 30.32 -42.93 11.98
C MET A 608 30.06 -44.17 12.84
N ALA A 609 29.16 -44.07 13.82
CA ALA A 609 28.79 -45.19 14.69
C ALA A 609 28.16 -46.35 13.91
N THR A 610 27.31 -46.06 12.91
CA THR A 610 26.77 -47.09 11.99
C THR A 610 27.89 -47.81 11.24
N ILE A 611 28.85 -47.09 10.67
CA ILE A 611 29.99 -47.69 9.94
C ILE A 611 30.85 -48.54 10.89
N LEU A 612 31.12 -48.04 12.09
CA LEU A 612 31.95 -48.72 13.08
C LEU A 612 31.26 -49.96 13.67
N ASN A 613 29.96 -50.14 13.48
CA ASN A 613 29.19 -51.30 13.92
C ASN A 613 29.02 -52.39 12.85
N LEU A 614 29.50 -52.17 11.63
CA LEU A 614 29.49 -53.21 10.60
C LEU A 614 30.33 -54.41 11.03
N GLU A 615 29.86 -55.63 10.74
CA GLU A 615 30.63 -56.85 11.00
C GLU A 615 31.71 -57.06 9.93
N LYS A 616 31.41 -56.63 8.69
CA LYS A 616 32.31 -56.76 7.54
C LYS A 616 32.41 -55.47 6.74
N VAL A 617 33.60 -55.22 6.21
CA VAL A 617 33.90 -54.07 5.34
C VAL A 617 32.97 -53.98 4.12
N SER A 618 32.47 -55.10 3.60
CA SER A 618 31.57 -55.14 2.43
C SER A 618 30.14 -54.67 2.71
N GLU A 619 29.67 -54.73 3.96
CA GLU A 619 28.29 -54.37 4.35
C GLU A 619 28.00 -52.89 4.14
N ILE A 620 29.04 -52.05 4.06
CA ILE A 620 28.86 -50.62 3.75
C ILE A 620 28.17 -50.40 2.40
N LEU A 621 28.31 -51.34 1.44
CA LEU A 621 27.67 -51.26 0.13
C LEU A 621 26.16 -51.45 0.18
N ASP A 622 25.63 -52.04 1.26
CA ASP A 622 24.20 -52.19 1.50
C ASP A 622 23.57 -50.88 1.99
N PHE A 623 24.40 -49.97 2.51
CA PHE A 623 23.98 -48.67 3.01
C PHE A 623 24.48 -47.50 2.15
N TRP A 624 25.25 -47.73 1.08
CA TRP A 624 25.93 -46.69 0.31
C TRP A 624 25.54 -46.69 -1.17
N GLY A 625 25.61 -45.52 -1.83
CA GLY A 625 25.26 -45.37 -3.25
C GLY A 625 23.77 -45.56 -3.53
N GLU A 626 23.43 -46.29 -4.59
CA GLU A 626 22.03 -46.58 -5.01
C GLU A 626 21.24 -47.35 -3.93
N ASN A 627 21.93 -48.03 -3.02
CA ASN A 627 21.35 -48.82 -1.93
C ASN A 627 21.18 -48.02 -0.61
N SER A 628 21.53 -46.73 -0.58
CA SER A 628 21.52 -45.92 0.66
C SER A 628 20.14 -45.72 1.31
N GLY A 629 19.07 -46.14 0.64
CA GLY A 629 17.71 -46.03 1.16
C GLY A 629 17.31 -44.57 1.44
N PRO A 630 16.47 -44.30 2.46
CA PRO A 630 16.08 -42.93 2.83
C PRO A 630 17.17 -42.15 3.59
N MET A 631 18.32 -42.77 3.87
CA MET A 631 19.38 -42.16 4.68
C MET A 631 20.22 -41.19 3.83
N THR A 632 20.18 -39.90 4.19
CA THR A 632 21.03 -38.89 3.52
C THR A 632 22.42 -38.88 4.13
N TRP A 633 23.40 -39.44 3.43
CA TRP A 633 24.80 -39.45 3.87
C TRP A 633 25.41 -38.04 3.89
N ARG A 634 26.04 -37.70 5.02
CA ARG A 634 26.78 -36.43 5.24
C ARG A 634 28.28 -36.65 5.17
N LEU A 635 28.75 -37.88 5.37
CA LEU A 635 30.14 -38.28 5.19
C LEU A 635 30.47 -38.41 3.70
N THR A 636 31.66 -38.00 3.30
CA THR A 636 32.16 -38.22 1.92
C THR A 636 32.68 -39.65 1.74
N PRO A 637 32.85 -40.17 0.51
CA PRO A 637 33.48 -41.48 0.30
C PRO A 637 34.87 -41.60 0.98
N ALA A 638 35.62 -40.51 1.02
CA ALA A 638 36.91 -40.44 1.71
C ALA A 638 36.76 -40.54 3.23
N ASP A 639 35.75 -39.87 3.80
CA ASP A 639 35.44 -39.97 5.22
C ASP A 639 35.01 -41.38 5.59
N VAL A 640 34.17 -42.04 4.78
CA VAL A 640 33.76 -43.43 5.02
C VAL A 640 34.94 -44.39 5.03
N ARG A 641 35.85 -44.30 4.04
CA ARG A 641 37.09 -45.09 4.06
C ARG A 641 37.92 -44.81 5.30
N ARG A 642 38.00 -43.55 5.72
CA ARG A 642 38.73 -43.16 6.94
C ARG A 642 38.11 -43.79 8.18
N VAL A 643 36.78 -43.72 8.33
CA VAL A 643 36.04 -44.28 9.47
C VAL A 643 36.16 -45.80 9.52
N LEU A 644 36.01 -46.49 8.39
CA LEU A 644 36.26 -47.94 8.29
C LEU A 644 37.70 -48.27 8.73
N GLY A 645 38.66 -47.43 8.37
CA GLY A 645 40.07 -47.60 8.76
C GLY A 645 40.35 -47.37 10.24
N LEU A 646 39.39 -46.88 11.03
CA LEU A 646 39.53 -46.74 12.49
C LEU A 646 39.30 -48.06 13.22
N ARG A 647 38.63 -49.05 12.60
CA ARG A 647 38.44 -50.40 13.16
C ARG A 647 39.74 -51.20 13.13
N VAL A 648 40.14 -51.75 14.27
CA VAL A 648 41.43 -52.45 14.43
C VAL A 648 41.50 -53.79 13.69
N ASP A 649 40.35 -54.41 13.45
CA ASP A 649 40.18 -55.72 12.81
C ASP A 649 40.00 -55.64 11.28
N PHE A 650 39.71 -54.45 10.74
CA PHE A 650 39.52 -54.26 9.31
C PHE A 650 40.84 -54.07 8.57
N LYS A 651 41.06 -54.91 7.55
CA LYS A 651 42.28 -54.88 6.75
C LYS A 651 42.29 -53.68 5.78
N PRO A 652 43.38 -52.89 5.70
CA PRO A 652 43.47 -51.74 4.81
C PRO A 652 43.21 -52.09 3.33
N GLU A 653 43.63 -53.28 2.88
CA GLU A 653 43.46 -53.73 1.49
C GLU A 653 41.98 -53.93 1.16
N ALA A 654 41.20 -54.46 2.10
CA ALA A 654 39.77 -54.69 1.93
C ALA A 654 39.00 -53.35 1.82
N ILE A 655 39.43 -52.33 2.57
CA ILE A 655 38.85 -50.98 2.53
C ILE A 655 39.20 -50.28 1.21
N ALA A 656 40.45 -50.41 0.74
CA ALA A 656 40.90 -49.83 -0.52
C ALA A 656 40.19 -50.44 -1.74
N ALA A 657 39.78 -51.72 -1.66
CA ALA A 657 39.04 -52.41 -2.71
C ALA A 657 37.57 -51.97 -2.85
N LEU A 658 37.03 -51.18 -1.91
CA LEU A 658 35.65 -50.70 -1.94
C LEU A 658 35.42 -49.63 -3.02
N LYS A 659 34.38 -49.85 -3.83
CA LYS A 659 33.85 -48.88 -4.80
C LYS A 659 32.74 -48.04 -4.16
N LEU A 660 33.16 -47.02 -3.42
CA LEU A 660 32.30 -46.02 -2.78
C LEU A 660 32.12 -44.78 -3.66
#